data_AF-A0A0Q8WQG3-F1
#
_entry.id   AF-A0A0Q8WQG3-F1
#
_cell.length_a   1.000
_cell.length_b   1.000
_cell.length_c   1.000
_cell.angle_alpha   90.00
_cell.angle_beta   90.00
_cell.angle_gamma   90.00
#
_symmetry.space_group_name_H-M   'P 1'
#
loop_
_entity.id
_entity.type
_entity.pdbx_description
1 polymer ?
#
loop_
_entity_poly.entity_id
_entity_poly.type
_entity_poly.pdbx_seq_one_letter_code
_entity_poly.pdbx_strand_id
1 'polypeptide(L)'
;MATRKAAARTATKSTTRKKTKQAAKAAAPAAVEPPAKQARPRTRKRRESQRAPSEASFERSAKPDAFDARDMLFRPNISVTPKSEMVPVMGLTVKHQGETSACTGFALSTVVEYLLRKSERDPRPAISPFMLYSMARRYDEFPGSEDDSGSSLRGALKGWFRHGACAQALFPGMKMPPAAKRTEDDWWLDAVKRPLGAYYRIDTRSIVEMHAALNEVGILYASAGCHDGWDAGHGLTPEEAAATPITQPFWVIPTAGQDTAVLGHAFVIVGYTQDGFLIQNSWGEAWGTHGMAVLTYDDWMRNAMDCWVVQLGVVTHEHERISNSITLRTDGKKVTLAAGKVLRDREISPFIVNVGNNGKLSGSGAFRTTPDDLRAIVDVHMNAAREKWGLKDKPMDVCVYAHGGLVGEDDAAEAAAEWIPLLYENQIFPVFLMWETDFITTVRNIIRDAASGVPRTTGGIGERLERWWNQRLERWLARPGTVIWGEMKQNAEAMSEPARKGDDNEAAMIMLYQHFKSHVSRGRVRLHIVGHSAGAIVASHFVHRLVADGGELESLSLMAPAVRLQTFETLVVPHLKTRVKRYQQFHLSDRAEEDDPTCGPYRRSLLYLVSESFEGGTTTELLGMEKYFRKANIPCDAVHVSPAGSHSAASRIQPVASSTHGGFDNDKGTQQQVIAFIKR
;
A
#
# COMPACT_ATOMS: atom_id res chain seq x y z
N MET A 1 -15.04 -70.97 8.25
CA MET A 1 -16.15 -71.92 8.53
C MET A 1 -17.46 -71.31 8.03
N ALA A 2 -18.49 -72.14 7.75
CA ALA A 2 -19.93 -71.85 7.59
C ALA A 2 -20.38 -70.47 7.02
N THR A 3 -21.04 -70.33 5.85
CA THR A 3 -22.42 -70.75 5.47
C THR A 3 -23.51 -70.25 6.45
N ARG A 4 -24.68 -69.72 6.06
CA ARG A 4 -25.55 -69.80 4.86
C ARG A 4 -26.32 -68.44 4.69
N LYS A 5 -26.85 -68.06 3.51
CA LYS A 5 -28.23 -68.32 2.96
C LYS A 5 -29.39 -68.29 3.99
N ALA A 6 -30.62 -67.85 3.70
CA ALA A 6 -31.21 -67.03 2.61
C ALA A 6 -32.72 -66.79 2.89
N ALA A 7 -33.38 -65.97 2.04
CA ALA A 7 -34.86 -65.86 1.85
C ALA A 7 -35.70 -65.19 2.97
N ALA A 8 -36.97 -64.77 2.76
CA ALA A 8 -37.67 -64.09 1.63
C ALA A 8 -39.17 -63.84 1.99
N ARG A 9 -39.88 -63.06 1.15
CA ARG A 9 -41.34 -63.10 0.85
C ARG A 9 -42.42 -62.55 1.83
N THR A 10 -43.12 -61.48 1.34
CA THR A 10 -44.61 -61.26 1.30
C THR A 10 -45.47 -61.18 2.58
N ALA A 11 -46.67 -60.54 2.62
CA ALA A 11 -47.29 -59.42 1.87
C ALA A 11 -48.71 -59.04 2.42
N THR A 12 -49.14 -57.79 2.16
CA THR A 12 -50.55 -57.29 1.99
C THR A 12 -51.61 -57.23 3.13
N LYS A 13 -52.30 -56.06 3.20
CA LYS A 13 -53.71 -55.77 3.63
C LYS A 13 -54.07 -55.87 5.14
N SER A 14 -55.09 -55.19 5.72
CA SER A 14 -55.81 -53.90 5.47
C SER A 14 -56.99 -53.71 6.48
N THR A 15 -57.36 -52.49 6.98
CA THR A 15 -58.77 -52.09 7.36
C THR A 15 -59.01 -50.65 7.93
N THR A 16 -59.85 -49.87 7.24
CA THR A 16 -61.12 -49.20 7.67
C THR A 16 -61.30 -48.33 8.97
N ARG A 17 -61.08 -47.01 8.86
CA ARG A 17 -62.07 -45.88 8.89
C ARG A 17 -63.27 -45.80 9.89
N LYS A 18 -63.34 -44.74 10.73
CA LYS A 18 -64.53 -43.97 11.24
C LYS A 18 -64.02 -42.62 11.86
N LYS A 19 -64.55 -41.39 11.71
CA LYS A 19 -65.89 -40.72 11.68
C LYS A 19 -66.33 -40.10 13.03
N THR A 20 -66.56 -38.77 13.04
CA THR A 20 -67.20 -37.97 14.12
C THR A 20 -68.12 -36.87 13.51
N LYS A 21 -69.00 -36.24 14.31
CA LYS A 21 -70.08 -35.31 13.88
C LYS A 21 -70.14 -34.01 14.72
N GLN A 22 -70.94 -33.03 14.26
CA GLN A 22 -71.07 -31.66 14.80
C GLN A 22 -72.19 -31.45 15.85
N ALA A 23 -72.04 -30.40 16.67
CA ALA A 23 -73.04 -29.67 17.48
C ALA A 23 -72.39 -28.32 17.94
N ALA A 24 -73.04 -27.21 18.32
CA ALA A 24 -74.43 -26.70 18.25
C ALA A 24 -74.38 -25.14 18.10
N LYS A 25 -75.38 -24.35 18.55
CA LYS A 25 -75.36 -22.86 18.45
C LYS A 25 -76.26 -22.12 19.47
N ALA A 26 -75.76 -21.02 20.05
CA ALA A 26 -76.43 -20.00 20.91
C ALA A 26 -75.42 -18.81 21.12
N ALA A 27 -75.68 -17.61 21.68
CA ALA A 27 -76.86 -16.74 21.92
C ALA A 27 -76.34 -15.28 22.23
N ALA A 28 -77.19 -14.34 22.68
CA ALA A 28 -76.84 -12.96 23.12
C ALA A 28 -77.78 -12.51 24.29
N PRO A 29 -77.58 -11.36 25.02
CA PRO A 29 -77.54 -9.96 24.51
C PRO A 29 -76.41 -9.08 25.13
N ALA A 30 -76.55 -7.73 25.14
CA ALA A 30 -75.44 -6.76 25.20
C ALA A 30 -75.57 -5.60 26.23
N ALA A 31 -74.48 -4.83 26.41
CA ALA A 31 -74.38 -3.54 27.15
C ALA A 31 -73.24 -2.65 26.56
N VAL A 32 -73.14 -1.38 27.01
CA VAL A 32 -72.43 -0.22 26.37
C VAL A 32 -71.88 0.71 27.48
N GLU A 33 -70.83 1.55 27.42
CA GLU A 33 -69.91 2.15 26.39
C GLU A 33 -68.43 2.07 26.94
N PRO A 34 -67.40 2.95 26.70
CA PRO A 34 -67.11 3.97 25.67
C PRO A 34 -65.74 3.77 24.92
N PRO A 35 -65.39 4.61 23.91
CA PRO A 35 -64.15 4.45 23.13
C PRO A 35 -62.92 5.22 23.64
N ALA A 36 -61.75 4.74 23.18
CA ALA A 36 -60.47 5.44 23.01
C ALA A 36 -59.62 5.85 24.25
N LYS A 37 -58.53 5.12 24.45
CA LYS A 37 -57.16 5.68 24.35
C LYS A 37 -56.17 4.61 23.88
N GLN A 38 -55.18 5.01 23.07
CA GLN A 38 -54.29 4.10 22.36
C GLN A 38 -53.16 3.57 23.25
N ALA A 39 -52.83 2.28 23.13
CA ALA A 39 -51.60 1.68 23.64
C ALA A 39 -50.92 0.88 22.52
N ARG A 40 -49.60 1.04 22.34
CA ARG A 40 -48.85 0.42 21.24
C ARG A 40 -48.80 -1.12 21.40
N PRO A 41 -49.13 -1.91 20.37
CA PRO A 41 -49.01 -3.36 20.44
C PRO A 41 -47.54 -3.80 20.44
N ARG A 42 -47.14 -4.65 21.40
CA ARG A 42 -45.86 -5.36 21.36
C ARG A 42 -45.87 -6.33 20.18
N THR A 43 -44.94 -6.16 19.23
CA THR A 43 -44.78 -7.08 18.10
C THR A 43 -44.32 -8.45 18.57
N ARG A 44 -45.13 -9.47 18.29
CA ARG A 44 -44.91 -10.87 18.63
C ARG A 44 -43.82 -11.43 17.71
N LYS A 45 -42.76 -12.06 18.23
CA LYS A 45 -41.72 -12.69 17.39
C LYS A 45 -42.37 -13.65 16.38
N ARG A 46 -42.28 -13.29 15.10
CA ARG A 46 -42.69 -14.14 13.96
C ARG A 46 -41.65 -15.25 13.86
N ARG A 47 -42.06 -16.52 13.85
CA ARG A 47 -41.16 -17.63 13.51
C ARG A 47 -40.63 -17.39 12.10
N GLU A 48 -39.33 -17.33 11.96
CA GLU A 48 -38.68 -17.39 10.65
C GLU A 48 -38.93 -18.78 10.07
N SER A 49 -39.56 -18.82 8.90
CA SER A 49 -39.51 -19.99 8.04
C SER A 49 -38.06 -20.15 7.58
N GLN A 50 -37.43 -21.28 7.92
CA GLN A 50 -36.12 -21.62 7.36
C GLN A 50 -36.22 -21.59 5.83
N ARG A 51 -35.57 -20.60 5.20
CA ARG A 51 -35.24 -20.69 3.79
C ARG A 51 -34.29 -21.88 3.62
N ALA A 52 -34.43 -22.61 2.52
CA ALA A 52 -33.34 -23.45 2.04
C ALA A 52 -32.10 -22.56 1.75
N PRO A 53 -30.88 -23.12 1.70
CA PRO A 53 -29.74 -22.39 1.15
C PRO A 53 -30.10 -21.81 -0.21
N SER A 54 -29.71 -20.55 -0.46
CA SER A 54 -29.80 -19.97 -1.79
C SER A 54 -28.86 -20.70 -2.75
N GLU A 55 -29.20 -20.70 -4.04
CA GLU A 55 -28.27 -21.07 -5.10
C GLU A 55 -26.98 -20.23 -4.99
N ALA A 56 -25.84 -20.82 -5.36
CA ALA A 56 -24.52 -20.27 -5.04
C ALA A 56 -24.20 -19.00 -5.85
N SER A 57 -24.55 -17.83 -5.31
CA SER A 57 -24.20 -16.53 -5.88
C SER A 57 -22.72 -16.21 -5.65
N PHE A 58 -21.86 -16.58 -6.60
CA PHE A 58 -20.44 -16.22 -6.61
C PHE A 58 -20.26 -14.71 -6.73
N GLU A 59 -19.31 -14.13 -5.99
CA GLU A 59 -19.07 -12.68 -6.03
C GLU A 59 -18.43 -12.24 -7.36
N ARG A 60 -19.06 -11.24 -7.98
CA ARG A 60 -18.66 -10.59 -9.23
C ARG A 60 -18.35 -9.12 -8.93
N SER A 61 -17.06 -8.82 -8.82
CA SER A 61 -16.58 -7.52 -8.33
C SER A 61 -15.31 -7.01 -9.03
N ALA A 62 -14.93 -7.61 -10.16
CA ALA A 62 -13.87 -7.03 -10.99
C ALA A 62 -14.29 -5.62 -11.44
N LYS A 63 -13.38 -4.66 -11.31
CA LYS A 63 -13.58 -3.27 -11.71
C LYS A 63 -12.89 -3.03 -13.06
N PRO A 64 -13.47 -2.25 -14.00
CA PRO A 64 -12.76 -1.87 -15.22
C PRO A 64 -11.50 -1.07 -14.91
N ASP A 65 -10.43 -1.29 -15.66
CA ASP A 65 -9.23 -0.46 -15.59
C ASP A 65 -9.55 0.95 -16.13
N ALA A 66 -9.47 1.96 -15.26
CA ALA A 66 -9.64 3.36 -15.66
C ALA A 66 -8.61 3.77 -16.73
N PHE A 67 -8.78 4.93 -17.37
CA PHE A 67 -7.90 5.34 -18.46
C PHE A 67 -6.51 5.78 -17.97
N ASP A 68 -5.45 5.03 -18.35
CA ASP A 68 -4.06 5.40 -18.17
C ASP A 68 -3.34 5.42 -19.54
N ALA A 69 -2.94 6.62 -19.99
CA ALA A 69 -2.25 6.81 -21.27
C ALA A 69 -0.83 6.20 -21.32
N ARG A 70 -0.34 5.64 -20.21
CA ARG A 70 0.96 4.95 -20.11
C ARG A 70 0.84 3.43 -20.30
N ASP A 71 -0.37 2.89 -20.42
CA ASP A 71 -0.59 1.48 -20.76
C ASP A 71 0.12 1.15 -22.09
N MET A 72 1.08 0.23 -22.06
CA MET A 72 1.72 -0.24 -23.29
C MET A 72 0.76 -1.16 -24.04
N LEU A 73 0.33 -0.75 -25.23
CA LEU A 73 -0.47 -1.61 -26.10
C LEU A 73 0.39 -2.77 -26.64
N PHE A 74 -0.21 -3.96 -26.69
CA PHE A 74 0.37 -5.13 -27.34
C PHE A 74 0.58 -4.89 -28.84
N ARG A 75 1.57 -5.58 -29.42
CA ARG A 75 1.84 -5.55 -30.86
C ARG A 75 2.21 -6.96 -31.32
N PRO A 76 1.36 -7.64 -32.11
CA PRO A 76 1.60 -8.99 -32.60
C PRO A 76 2.97 -9.18 -33.26
N ASN A 77 3.64 -10.28 -32.96
CA ASN A 77 4.81 -10.72 -33.68
C ASN A 77 4.41 -11.41 -34.99
N ILE A 78 4.62 -10.72 -36.12
CA ILE A 78 4.32 -11.21 -37.47
C ILE A 78 5.03 -12.52 -37.86
N SER A 79 6.01 -13.01 -37.08
CA SER A 79 6.64 -14.31 -37.31
C SER A 79 5.85 -15.51 -36.75
N VAL A 80 4.75 -15.27 -36.02
CA VAL A 80 3.92 -16.31 -35.41
C VAL A 80 2.57 -16.37 -36.12
N THR A 81 2.34 -17.43 -36.90
CA THR A 81 1.06 -17.66 -37.59
C THR A 81 0.04 -18.23 -36.60
N PRO A 82 -1.12 -17.57 -36.36
CA PRO A 82 -2.18 -18.14 -35.54
C PRO A 82 -2.77 -19.42 -36.15
N LYS A 83 -3.14 -20.38 -35.29
CA LYS A 83 -3.89 -21.57 -35.68
C LYS A 83 -5.34 -21.22 -36.01
N SER A 84 -6.04 -22.07 -36.77
CA SER A 84 -7.49 -21.92 -36.98
C SER A 84 -8.29 -22.08 -35.68
N GLU A 85 -7.83 -22.96 -34.78
CA GLU A 85 -8.38 -23.18 -33.44
C GLU A 85 -7.23 -23.49 -32.47
N MET A 86 -7.44 -23.22 -31.18
CA MET A 86 -6.46 -23.46 -30.13
C MET A 86 -7.17 -23.94 -28.85
N VAL A 87 -6.81 -25.14 -28.39
CA VAL A 87 -7.25 -25.69 -27.10
C VAL A 87 -5.99 -25.84 -26.21
N PRO A 88 -6.03 -25.55 -24.90
CA PRO A 88 -4.86 -25.60 -24.04
C PRO A 88 -4.25 -27.00 -24.00
N VAL A 89 -2.99 -27.10 -24.43
CA VAL A 89 -2.17 -28.33 -24.38
C VAL A 89 -1.77 -28.69 -22.93
N MET A 90 -1.92 -27.75 -22.00
CA MET A 90 -1.50 -27.86 -20.61
C MET A 90 -2.72 -27.86 -19.69
N GLY A 91 -2.92 -28.95 -18.94
CA GLY A 91 -3.94 -29.02 -17.89
C GLY A 91 -3.61 -28.05 -16.75
N LEU A 92 -4.30 -26.91 -16.74
CA LEU A 92 -4.27 -25.93 -15.66
C LEU A 92 -5.25 -26.34 -14.55
N THR A 93 -4.87 -26.05 -13.31
CA THR A 93 -5.74 -26.34 -12.16
C THR A 93 -6.88 -25.34 -12.13
N VAL A 94 -8.13 -25.82 -12.13
CA VAL A 94 -9.30 -24.96 -11.87
C VAL A 94 -9.31 -24.60 -10.40
N LYS A 95 -9.54 -23.33 -10.10
CA LYS A 95 -9.55 -22.79 -8.74
C LYS A 95 -10.99 -22.44 -8.33
N HIS A 96 -11.22 -22.25 -7.04
CA HIS A 96 -12.54 -21.89 -6.49
C HIS A 96 -12.38 -20.71 -5.52
N GLN A 97 -12.84 -19.51 -5.92
CA GLN A 97 -12.74 -18.28 -5.13
C GLN A 97 -13.66 -18.29 -3.89
N GLY A 98 -14.70 -19.13 -3.91
CA GLY A 98 -15.74 -19.17 -2.88
C GLY A 98 -16.55 -17.88 -2.83
N GLU A 99 -16.89 -17.45 -1.62
CA GLU A 99 -17.66 -16.24 -1.34
C GLU A 99 -16.78 -14.96 -1.30
N THR A 100 -15.55 -15.00 -1.85
CA THR A 100 -14.62 -13.86 -1.83
C THR A 100 -14.64 -13.08 -3.15
N SER A 101 -14.42 -11.78 -3.07
CA SER A 101 -14.30 -10.89 -4.24
C SER A 101 -12.93 -10.97 -4.96
N ALA A 102 -12.12 -12.00 -4.65
CA ALA A 102 -10.73 -12.13 -5.06
C ALA A 102 -10.48 -12.56 -6.53
N CYS A 103 -11.50 -12.52 -7.40
CA CYS A 103 -11.48 -13.03 -8.78
C CYS A 103 -10.22 -12.60 -9.59
N THR A 104 -9.78 -11.34 -9.45
CA THR A 104 -8.58 -10.83 -10.16
C THR A 104 -7.31 -11.55 -9.75
N GLY A 105 -7.10 -11.81 -8.45
CA GLY A 105 -5.96 -12.59 -7.95
C GLY A 105 -6.07 -14.08 -8.27
N PHE A 106 -7.28 -14.63 -8.29
CA PHE A 106 -7.54 -16.01 -8.72
C PHE A 106 -7.14 -16.23 -10.19
N ALA A 107 -7.68 -15.42 -11.10
CA ALA A 107 -7.32 -15.46 -12.51
C ALA A 107 -5.82 -15.18 -12.73
N LEU A 108 -5.24 -14.17 -12.08
CA LEU A 108 -3.82 -13.86 -12.24
C LEU A 108 -2.91 -15.00 -11.73
N SER A 109 -3.28 -15.68 -10.64
CA SER A 109 -2.50 -16.83 -10.14
C SER A 109 -2.38 -17.96 -11.17
N THR A 110 -3.45 -18.22 -11.93
CA THR A 110 -3.44 -19.18 -13.05
C THR A 110 -2.51 -18.74 -14.18
N VAL A 111 -2.40 -17.43 -14.46
CA VAL A 111 -1.45 -16.88 -15.44
C VAL A 111 0.00 -17.06 -14.99
N VAL A 112 0.30 -16.79 -13.71
CA VAL A 112 1.63 -17.04 -13.14
C VAL A 112 1.99 -18.52 -13.22
N GLU A 113 1.05 -19.41 -12.85
CA GLU A 113 1.24 -20.87 -12.89
C GLU A 113 1.44 -21.41 -14.31
N TYR A 114 0.67 -20.92 -15.28
CA TYR A 114 0.86 -21.26 -16.70
C TYR A 114 2.25 -20.84 -17.20
N LEU A 115 2.68 -19.61 -16.92
CA LEU A 115 3.97 -19.10 -17.41
C LEU A 115 5.17 -19.78 -16.74
N LEU A 116 5.10 -20.13 -15.45
CA LEU A 116 6.13 -20.91 -14.76
C LEU A 116 6.29 -22.31 -15.35
N ARG A 117 5.18 -22.95 -15.73
CA ARG A 117 5.18 -24.25 -16.44
C ARG A 117 5.67 -24.14 -17.88
N LYS A 118 5.17 -23.17 -18.66
CA LYS A 118 5.57 -22.95 -20.07
C LYS A 118 7.05 -22.56 -20.20
N SER A 119 7.65 -21.96 -19.16
CA SER A 119 9.08 -21.65 -19.11
C SER A 119 9.93 -22.70 -18.36
N GLU A 120 9.36 -23.87 -18.04
CA GLU A 120 10.01 -25.01 -17.38
C GLU A 120 10.61 -24.71 -15.99
N ARG A 121 10.31 -23.55 -15.40
CA ARG A 121 10.85 -23.10 -14.10
C ARG A 121 10.21 -23.80 -12.91
N ASP A 122 8.95 -24.18 -13.04
CA ASP A 122 8.23 -24.99 -12.06
C ASP A 122 7.19 -25.87 -12.80
N PRO A 123 7.23 -27.21 -12.70
CA PRO A 123 6.24 -28.09 -13.32
C PRO A 123 4.92 -28.16 -12.53
N ARG A 124 4.91 -27.80 -11.24
CA ARG A 124 3.72 -27.84 -10.36
C ARG A 124 3.66 -26.61 -9.43
N PRO A 125 3.64 -25.40 -10.00
CA PRO A 125 3.52 -24.17 -9.21
C PRO A 125 2.15 -24.12 -8.55
N ALA A 126 2.13 -23.62 -7.32
CA ALA A 126 0.91 -23.28 -6.58
C ALA A 126 1.11 -21.87 -6.03
N ILE A 127 0.49 -20.88 -6.66
CA ILE A 127 0.67 -19.45 -6.41
C ILE A 127 -0.53 -18.92 -5.64
N SER A 128 -0.27 -18.11 -4.61
CA SER A 128 -1.35 -17.52 -3.80
C SER A 128 -2.18 -16.51 -4.61
N PRO A 129 -3.49 -16.75 -4.81
CA PRO A 129 -4.38 -15.76 -5.40
C PRO A 129 -4.71 -14.65 -4.40
N PHE A 130 -4.73 -14.98 -3.09
CA PHE A 130 -5.01 -14.03 -2.02
C PHE A 130 -3.89 -13.02 -1.84
N MET A 131 -2.62 -13.41 -2.03
CA MET A 131 -1.51 -12.46 -2.05
C MET A 131 -1.62 -11.52 -3.24
N LEU A 132 -1.80 -12.06 -4.46
CA LEU A 132 -1.96 -11.26 -5.67
C LEU A 132 -3.14 -10.28 -5.55
N TYR A 133 -4.28 -10.72 -5.02
CA TYR A 133 -5.44 -9.87 -4.75
C TYR A 133 -5.21 -8.84 -3.63
N SER A 134 -4.52 -9.21 -2.55
CA SER A 134 -4.14 -8.29 -1.48
C SER A 134 -3.18 -7.20 -1.97
N MET A 135 -2.34 -7.49 -2.97
CA MET A 135 -1.49 -6.51 -3.63
C MET A 135 -2.27 -5.74 -4.72
N ALA A 136 -3.29 -6.33 -5.33
CA ALA A 136 -4.16 -5.65 -6.30
C ALA A 136 -4.91 -4.48 -5.64
N ARG A 137 -5.61 -4.74 -4.52
CA ARG A 137 -6.31 -3.71 -3.72
C ARG A 137 -5.38 -2.60 -3.18
N ARG A 138 -4.06 -2.80 -3.19
CA ARG A 138 -3.04 -1.81 -2.76
C ARG A 138 -2.69 -0.80 -3.87
N TYR A 139 -2.79 -1.21 -5.14
CA TYR A 139 -2.42 -0.42 -6.32
C TYR A 139 -3.60 -0.03 -7.22
N ASP A 140 -4.82 -0.40 -6.82
CA ASP A 140 -6.06 0.13 -7.36
C ASP A 140 -6.25 1.61 -7.03
N GLU A 141 -7.09 2.26 -7.84
CA GLU A 141 -7.36 3.70 -7.79
C GLU A 141 -8.36 4.08 -6.68
N PHE A 142 -8.74 3.10 -5.84
CA PHE A 142 -9.46 3.27 -4.57
C PHE A 142 -8.56 2.82 -3.41
N PRO A 143 -7.52 3.62 -3.06
CA PRO A 143 -6.50 3.21 -2.10
C PRO A 143 -7.06 2.96 -0.69
N GLY A 144 -6.86 1.74 -0.18
CA GLY A 144 -6.92 1.46 1.27
C GLY A 144 -8.29 1.12 1.86
N SER A 145 -9.32 0.78 1.07
CA SER A 145 -10.55 0.21 1.62
C SER A 145 -10.30 -1.19 2.19
N GLU A 146 -10.55 -1.41 3.48
CA GLU A 146 -10.47 -2.75 4.08
C GLU A 146 -11.53 -3.71 3.50
N ASP A 147 -12.67 -3.15 3.08
CA ASP A 147 -13.81 -3.85 2.46
C ASP A 147 -13.39 -4.72 1.26
N ASP A 148 -13.97 -5.91 1.17
CA ASP A 148 -13.75 -6.85 0.07
C ASP A 148 -14.52 -6.43 -1.21
N SER A 149 -14.27 -5.23 -1.70
CA SER A 149 -15.05 -4.60 -2.79
C SER A 149 -14.58 -4.98 -4.21
N GLY A 150 -13.73 -5.99 -4.37
CA GLY A 150 -13.11 -6.36 -5.64
C GLY A 150 -12.05 -5.36 -6.13
N SER A 151 -11.49 -5.61 -7.32
CA SER A 151 -10.24 -5.00 -7.77
C SER A 151 -10.14 -4.90 -9.31
N SER A 152 -9.21 -4.10 -9.85
CA SER A 152 -8.95 -3.99 -11.29
C SER A 152 -7.87 -4.96 -11.79
N LEU A 153 -7.73 -5.12 -13.11
CA LEU A 153 -6.69 -5.98 -13.68
C LEU A 153 -5.32 -5.30 -13.62
N ARG A 154 -5.26 -4.01 -13.97
CA ARG A 154 -4.04 -3.19 -13.85
C ARG A 154 -3.56 -3.11 -12.40
N GLY A 155 -4.47 -3.06 -11.41
CA GLY A 155 -4.13 -3.11 -9.99
C GLY A 155 -3.36 -4.39 -9.63
N ALA A 156 -3.87 -5.55 -10.03
CA ALA A 156 -3.22 -6.84 -9.80
C ALA A 156 -1.85 -6.95 -10.53
N LEU A 157 -1.76 -6.42 -11.76
CA LEU A 157 -0.50 -6.38 -12.52
C LEU A 157 0.54 -5.44 -11.89
N LYS A 158 0.15 -4.26 -11.40
CA LYS A 158 1.02 -3.36 -10.60
C LYS A 158 1.51 -4.08 -9.34
N GLY A 159 0.63 -4.81 -8.65
CA GLY A 159 0.97 -5.63 -7.48
C GLY A 159 2.03 -6.70 -7.78
N TRP A 160 1.82 -7.48 -8.83
CA TRP A 160 2.79 -8.50 -9.27
C TRP A 160 4.12 -7.87 -9.74
N PHE A 161 4.08 -6.74 -10.45
CA PHE A 161 5.27 -6.01 -10.87
C PHE A 161 6.11 -5.51 -9.70
N ARG A 162 5.47 -4.94 -8.66
CA ARG A 162 6.18 -4.37 -7.50
C ARG A 162 6.67 -5.41 -6.49
N HIS A 163 6.09 -6.61 -6.45
CA HIS A 163 6.34 -7.57 -5.36
C HIS A 163 6.69 -9.00 -5.78
N GLY A 164 6.42 -9.40 -7.02
CA GLY A 164 6.51 -10.80 -7.44
C GLY A 164 5.30 -11.64 -7.00
N ALA A 165 5.42 -12.97 -6.98
CA ALA A 165 4.33 -13.90 -6.70
C ALA A 165 4.79 -15.02 -5.75
N CYS A 166 4.12 -15.18 -4.60
CA CYS A 166 4.49 -16.16 -3.56
C CYS A 166 3.74 -17.49 -3.69
N ALA A 167 4.30 -18.54 -3.08
CA ALA A 167 3.64 -19.83 -2.97
C ALA A 167 2.34 -19.78 -2.13
N GLN A 168 1.31 -20.54 -2.55
CA GLN A 168 0.01 -20.67 -1.89
C GLN A 168 0.12 -20.97 -0.39
N ALA A 169 1.08 -21.82 0.00
CA ALA A 169 1.27 -22.24 1.40
C ALA A 169 1.70 -21.09 2.32
N LEU A 170 2.37 -20.07 1.80
CA LEU A 170 2.87 -18.93 2.59
C LEU A 170 1.81 -17.85 2.80
N PHE A 171 0.80 -17.76 1.92
CA PHE A 171 -0.31 -16.81 2.01
C PHE A 171 -1.63 -17.52 1.65
N PRO A 172 -2.20 -18.34 2.56
CA PRO A 172 -3.22 -19.33 2.21
C PRO A 172 -4.66 -18.80 2.13
N GLY A 173 -4.94 -17.57 2.58
CA GLY A 173 -6.28 -17.00 2.66
C GLY A 173 -6.29 -15.48 2.69
N MET A 174 -7.48 -14.88 2.74
CA MET A 174 -7.70 -13.41 2.67
C MET A 174 -6.95 -12.58 3.72
N LYS A 175 -6.73 -13.11 4.93
CA LYS A 175 -5.95 -12.42 5.97
C LYS A 175 -4.46 -12.54 5.66
N MET A 176 -3.79 -11.39 5.52
CA MET A 176 -2.35 -11.35 5.32
C MET A 176 -1.58 -12.05 6.47
N PRO A 177 -0.60 -12.91 6.15
CA PRO A 177 0.29 -13.50 7.15
C PRO A 177 1.20 -12.44 7.79
N PRO A 178 1.53 -12.57 9.09
CA PRO A 178 2.51 -11.72 9.75
C PRO A 178 3.92 -11.93 9.18
N ALA A 179 4.77 -10.90 9.24
CA ALA A 179 6.16 -10.98 8.78
C ALA A 179 6.96 -12.01 9.61
N ALA A 180 7.63 -12.93 8.93
CA ALA A 180 8.20 -14.11 9.57
C ALA A 180 9.60 -13.87 10.15
N LYS A 181 10.05 -14.78 11.02
CA LYS A 181 11.40 -14.73 11.63
C LYS A 181 12.46 -15.51 10.84
N ARG A 182 12.07 -16.25 9.80
CA ARG A 182 12.93 -17.04 8.92
C ARG A 182 12.58 -16.76 7.47
N THR A 183 13.60 -16.82 6.61
CA THR A 183 13.48 -16.55 5.16
C THR A 183 12.63 -17.57 4.41
N GLU A 184 12.49 -18.79 4.93
CA GLU A 184 11.72 -19.88 4.32
C GLU A 184 10.21 -19.78 4.59
N ASP A 185 9.83 -19.13 5.69
CA ASP A 185 8.43 -18.96 6.11
C ASP A 185 7.81 -17.65 5.57
N ASP A 186 8.61 -16.79 4.94
CA ASP A 186 8.22 -15.42 4.64
C ASP A 186 7.66 -15.26 3.21
N TRP A 187 6.35 -14.97 3.13
CA TRP A 187 5.65 -14.81 1.85
C TRP A 187 6.22 -13.68 0.99
N TRP A 188 6.70 -12.60 1.63
CA TRP A 188 7.25 -11.45 0.92
C TRP A 188 8.58 -11.86 0.30
N LEU A 189 9.51 -12.43 1.07
CA LEU A 189 10.84 -12.85 0.56
C LEU A 189 10.77 -14.00 -0.45
N ASP A 190 9.77 -14.89 -0.39
CA ASP A 190 9.52 -15.86 -1.47
C ASP A 190 8.98 -15.21 -2.75
N ALA A 191 8.10 -14.19 -2.66
CA ALA A 191 7.46 -13.58 -3.82
C ALA A 191 8.45 -13.06 -4.88
N VAL A 192 9.58 -12.48 -4.44
CA VAL A 192 10.61 -11.91 -5.33
C VAL A 192 11.24 -12.93 -6.28
N LYS A 193 11.10 -14.24 -6.02
CA LYS A 193 11.60 -15.32 -6.88
C LYS A 193 10.76 -15.49 -8.16
N ARG A 194 9.62 -14.79 -8.29
CA ARG A 194 8.68 -14.94 -9.43
C ARG A 194 8.20 -13.56 -9.93
N PRO A 195 9.11 -12.71 -10.46
CA PRO A 195 8.79 -11.35 -10.89
C PRO A 195 8.00 -11.31 -12.21
N LEU A 196 7.16 -10.28 -12.39
CA LEU A 196 6.60 -9.90 -13.68
C LEU A 196 7.68 -9.18 -14.51
N GLY A 197 7.81 -9.51 -15.80
CA GLY A 197 8.81 -8.91 -16.70
C GLY A 197 8.23 -7.77 -17.53
N ALA A 198 7.15 -8.05 -18.26
CA ALA A 198 6.41 -7.08 -19.05
C ALA A 198 4.91 -7.40 -19.06
N TYR A 199 4.07 -6.39 -19.21
CA TYR A 199 2.63 -6.52 -19.34
C TYR A 199 2.10 -5.51 -20.36
N TYR A 200 1.21 -5.96 -21.23
CA TYR A 200 0.69 -5.20 -22.37
C TYR A 200 -0.83 -5.31 -22.44
N ARG A 201 -1.53 -4.20 -22.64
CA ARG A 201 -2.99 -4.16 -22.82
C ARG A 201 -3.32 -4.49 -24.27
N ILE A 202 -4.37 -5.28 -24.48
CA ILE A 202 -4.93 -5.54 -25.82
C ILE A 202 -6.21 -4.72 -25.94
N ASP A 203 -6.46 -4.11 -27.10
CA ASP A 203 -7.79 -3.53 -27.37
C ASP A 203 -8.81 -4.67 -27.37
N THR A 204 -9.79 -4.65 -26.46
CA THR A 204 -10.78 -5.72 -26.33
C THR A 204 -11.59 -5.94 -27.61
N ARG A 205 -11.62 -4.96 -28.52
CA ARG A 205 -12.28 -5.03 -29.83
C ARG A 205 -11.41 -5.71 -30.90
N SER A 206 -10.12 -5.90 -30.63
CA SER A 206 -9.14 -6.49 -31.55
C SER A 206 -8.97 -7.99 -31.29
N ILE A 207 -9.99 -8.78 -31.64
CA ILE A 207 -9.98 -10.25 -31.57
C ILE A 207 -8.73 -10.85 -32.26
N VAL A 208 -8.26 -10.22 -33.35
CA VAL A 208 -7.06 -10.63 -34.09
C VAL A 208 -5.78 -10.49 -33.23
N GLU A 209 -5.64 -9.43 -32.45
CA GLU A 209 -4.53 -9.26 -31.50
C GLU A 209 -4.61 -10.27 -30.36
N MET A 210 -5.82 -10.57 -29.86
CA MET A 210 -6.03 -11.60 -28.84
C MET A 210 -5.66 -13.00 -29.36
N HIS A 211 -6.02 -13.35 -30.60
CA HIS A 211 -5.59 -14.61 -31.24
C HIS A 211 -4.07 -14.68 -31.40
N ALA A 212 -3.41 -13.58 -31.82
CA ALA A 212 -1.95 -13.54 -31.92
C ALA A 212 -1.29 -13.70 -30.55
N ALA A 213 -1.72 -12.94 -29.54
CA ALA A 213 -1.23 -13.02 -28.17
C ALA A 213 -1.42 -14.42 -27.56
N LEU A 214 -2.51 -15.13 -27.87
CA LEU A 214 -2.71 -16.53 -27.49
C LEU A 214 -1.72 -17.48 -28.17
N ASN A 215 -1.39 -17.30 -29.45
CA ASN A 215 -0.42 -18.17 -30.12
C ASN A 215 1.04 -17.89 -29.70
N GLU A 216 1.36 -16.64 -29.37
CA GLU A 216 2.67 -16.23 -28.84
C GLU A 216 2.84 -16.64 -27.36
N VAL A 217 2.00 -16.10 -26.48
CA VAL A 217 2.17 -16.17 -25.02
C VAL A 217 1.40 -17.34 -24.42
N GLY A 218 0.26 -17.74 -24.97
CA GLY A 218 -0.45 -18.98 -24.59
C GLY A 218 -1.59 -18.82 -23.59
N ILE A 219 -1.73 -17.64 -22.99
CA ILE A 219 -2.79 -17.31 -22.03
C ILE A 219 -2.99 -15.79 -22.01
N LEU A 220 -4.23 -15.32 -21.82
CA LEU A 220 -4.57 -13.92 -21.57
C LEU A 220 -5.23 -13.76 -20.21
N TYR A 221 -4.97 -12.63 -19.57
CA TYR A 221 -5.64 -12.19 -18.35
C TYR A 221 -6.78 -11.24 -18.73
N ALA A 222 -8.03 -11.57 -18.38
CA ALA A 222 -9.19 -10.92 -18.97
C ALA A 222 -10.32 -10.68 -17.95
N SER A 223 -11.16 -9.68 -18.24
CA SER A 223 -12.38 -9.40 -17.50
C SER A 223 -13.52 -9.02 -18.42
N ALA A 224 -14.74 -9.38 -18.00
CA ALA A 224 -15.98 -9.04 -18.67
C ALA A 224 -17.12 -8.97 -17.65
N GLY A 225 -18.20 -8.26 -17.98
CA GLY A 225 -19.44 -8.34 -17.23
C GLY A 225 -20.12 -9.70 -17.43
N CYS A 226 -20.56 -10.35 -16.34
CA CYS A 226 -21.30 -11.61 -16.42
C CYS A 226 -22.82 -11.36 -16.36
N HIS A 227 -23.52 -11.72 -17.43
CA HIS A 227 -24.99 -11.81 -17.50
C HIS A 227 -25.47 -13.21 -17.03
N ASP A 228 -26.78 -13.37 -16.84
CA ASP A 228 -27.47 -14.56 -16.31
C ASP A 228 -27.14 -15.89 -17.02
N GLY A 229 -26.61 -15.82 -18.24
CA GLY A 229 -26.17 -17.00 -19.00
C GLY A 229 -24.96 -17.69 -18.36
N TRP A 230 -24.15 -16.96 -17.60
CA TRP A 230 -23.02 -17.52 -16.85
C TRP A 230 -23.49 -18.43 -15.71
N ASP A 231 -24.63 -18.13 -15.09
CA ASP A 231 -25.18 -18.93 -13.97
C ASP A 231 -25.68 -20.31 -14.44
N ALA A 232 -26.13 -20.41 -15.69
CA ALA A 232 -26.54 -21.67 -16.31
C ALA A 232 -25.39 -22.71 -16.44
N GLY A 233 -24.15 -22.33 -16.13
CA GLY A 233 -23.00 -23.23 -16.10
C GLY A 233 -22.92 -24.11 -14.85
N HIS A 234 -23.58 -23.76 -13.74
CA HIS A 234 -23.42 -24.48 -12.47
C HIS A 234 -24.08 -25.86 -12.46
N GLY A 235 -23.31 -26.89 -12.06
CA GLY A 235 -23.78 -28.27 -11.95
C GLY A 235 -23.81 -29.05 -13.27
N LEU A 236 -23.33 -28.47 -14.38
CA LEU A 236 -23.23 -29.16 -15.67
C LEU A 236 -22.17 -30.27 -15.68
N THR A 237 -21.09 -30.08 -14.91
CA THR A 237 -20.05 -31.09 -14.68
C THR A 237 -20.25 -31.73 -13.31
N PRO A 238 -20.48 -33.05 -13.20
CA PRO A 238 -20.50 -33.75 -11.93
C PRO A 238 -19.12 -33.78 -11.25
N GLU A 239 -19.05 -33.62 -9.94
CA GLU A 239 -17.78 -33.63 -9.17
C GLU A 239 -17.00 -34.96 -9.27
N GLU A 240 -17.69 -36.07 -9.55
CA GLU A 240 -17.09 -37.40 -9.75
C GLU A 240 -16.68 -37.68 -11.22
N ALA A 241 -16.87 -36.73 -12.14
CA ALA A 241 -16.52 -36.91 -13.54
C ALA A 241 -15.00 -37.04 -13.73
N ALA A 242 -14.57 -38.03 -14.51
CA ALA A 242 -13.17 -38.14 -14.91
C ALA A 242 -12.78 -36.92 -15.76
N ALA A 243 -11.67 -36.26 -15.40
CA ALA A 243 -11.18 -35.05 -16.06
C ALA A 243 -11.26 -35.15 -17.59
N THR A 244 -11.92 -34.18 -18.22
CA THR A 244 -12.37 -34.30 -19.62
C THR A 244 -11.20 -34.62 -20.55
N PRO A 245 -11.34 -35.66 -21.40
CA PRO A 245 -10.56 -35.71 -22.63
C PRO A 245 -10.80 -34.41 -23.42
N ILE A 246 -9.73 -33.83 -23.95
CA ILE A 246 -9.69 -32.59 -24.74
C ILE A 246 -10.58 -32.64 -26.02
N THR A 247 -11.23 -33.78 -26.26
CA THR A 247 -12.03 -34.13 -27.45
C THR A 247 -13.56 -34.03 -27.24
N GLN A 248 -14.05 -33.54 -26.10
CA GLN A 248 -15.48 -33.19 -25.95
C GLN A 248 -15.71 -31.71 -26.29
N PRO A 249 -16.87 -31.34 -26.86
CA PRO A 249 -17.20 -29.94 -27.08
C PRO A 249 -17.37 -29.23 -25.73
N PHE A 250 -16.68 -28.10 -25.58
CA PHE A 250 -16.83 -27.23 -24.41
C PHE A 250 -18.23 -26.59 -24.41
N TRP A 251 -18.82 -26.47 -23.22
CA TRP A 251 -20.10 -25.77 -23.05
C TRP A 251 -19.98 -24.30 -23.45
N VAL A 252 -20.90 -23.85 -24.32
CA VAL A 252 -20.98 -22.45 -24.77
C VAL A 252 -21.89 -21.68 -23.81
N ILE A 253 -21.44 -20.52 -23.35
CA ILE A 253 -22.24 -19.65 -22.46
C ILE A 253 -23.48 -19.16 -23.23
N PRO A 254 -24.72 -19.50 -22.79
CA PRO A 254 -25.93 -19.14 -23.50
C PRO A 254 -26.20 -17.63 -23.39
N THR A 255 -26.33 -16.95 -24.52
CA THR A 255 -26.63 -15.51 -24.54
C THR A 255 -28.05 -15.25 -24.04
N ALA A 256 -28.18 -14.57 -22.90
CA ALA A 256 -29.46 -14.11 -22.39
C ALA A 256 -29.88 -12.84 -23.13
N GLY A 257 -31.14 -12.74 -23.56
CA GLY A 257 -31.61 -11.71 -24.50
C GLY A 257 -31.90 -10.32 -23.90
N GLN A 258 -31.14 -9.84 -22.91
CA GLN A 258 -31.29 -8.50 -22.32
C GLN A 258 -29.93 -7.84 -22.04
N ASP A 259 -29.95 -6.53 -21.77
CA ASP A 259 -28.83 -5.61 -21.93
C ASP A 259 -27.63 -5.81 -20.97
N THR A 260 -26.49 -5.26 -21.41
CA THR A 260 -25.21 -5.02 -20.70
C THR A 260 -25.09 -5.56 -19.27
N ALA A 261 -24.20 -6.53 -19.08
CA ALA A 261 -24.00 -7.17 -17.78
C ALA A 261 -23.59 -6.19 -16.66
N VAL A 262 -24.21 -6.37 -15.49
CA VAL A 262 -24.20 -5.38 -14.38
C VAL A 262 -22.98 -5.50 -13.47
N LEU A 263 -22.35 -6.67 -13.39
CA LEU A 263 -21.25 -6.96 -12.48
C LEU A 263 -20.07 -7.62 -13.22
N GLY A 264 -18.88 -7.04 -13.02
CA GLY A 264 -17.64 -7.50 -13.65
C GLY A 264 -17.03 -8.72 -12.98
N HIS A 265 -16.40 -9.59 -13.77
CA HIS A 265 -15.66 -10.76 -13.30
C HIS A 265 -14.33 -10.90 -14.02
N ALA A 266 -13.35 -11.55 -13.38
CA ALA A 266 -12.01 -11.77 -13.92
C ALA A 266 -11.70 -13.27 -14.08
N PHE A 267 -11.15 -13.62 -15.23
CA PHE A 267 -10.88 -14.99 -15.67
C PHE A 267 -9.64 -15.03 -16.57
N VAL A 268 -9.30 -16.21 -17.10
CA VAL A 268 -8.24 -16.36 -18.09
C VAL A 268 -8.78 -16.91 -19.40
N ILE A 269 -8.24 -16.43 -20.52
CA ILE A 269 -8.48 -16.99 -21.85
C ILE A 269 -7.31 -17.91 -22.17
N VAL A 270 -7.59 -19.17 -22.47
CA VAL A 270 -6.60 -20.25 -22.64
C VAL A 270 -6.60 -20.86 -24.05
N GLY A 271 -7.48 -20.36 -24.92
CA GLY A 271 -7.66 -20.85 -26.28
C GLY A 271 -8.82 -20.16 -27.00
N TYR A 272 -9.21 -20.71 -28.15
CA TYR A 272 -10.34 -20.26 -28.97
C TYR A 272 -10.78 -21.35 -29.96
N THR A 273 -12.05 -21.30 -30.34
CA THR A 273 -12.68 -22.09 -31.42
C THR A 273 -13.18 -21.14 -32.53
N GLN A 274 -13.86 -21.68 -33.54
CA GLN A 274 -14.63 -20.87 -34.49
C GLN A 274 -15.78 -20.07 -33.85
N ASP A 275 -16.34 -20.52 -32.72
CA ASP A 275 -17.48 -19.88 -32.05
C ASP A 275 -17.08 -18.76 -31.06
N GLY A 276 -15.91 -18.87 -30.44
CA GLY A 276 -15.50 -17.94 -29.39
C GLY A 276 -14.17 -18.24 -28.71
N PHE A 277 -13.89 -17.48 -27.66
CA PHE A 277 -12.75 -17.70 -26.77
C PHE A 277 -13.03 -18.82 -25.78
N LEU A 278 -12.04 -19.72 -25.58
CA LEU A 278 -12.09 -20.74 -24.55
C LEU A 278 -11.53 -20.15 -23.24
N ILE A 279 -12.40 -20.00 -22.24
CA ILE A 279 -12.08 -19.39 -20.96
C ILE A 279 -11.98 -20.45 -19.86
N GLN A 280 -11.15 -20.19 -18.85
CA GLN A 280 -11.13 -20.94 -17.59
C GLN A 280 -11.52 -20.00 -16.45
N ASN A 281 -12.51 -20.42 -15.67
CA ASN A 281 -13.11 -19.66 -14.58
C ASN A 281 -12.48 -20.02 -13.21
N SER A 282 -12.90 -19.34 -12.14
CA SER A 282 -12.47 -19.55 -10.76
C SER A 282 -13.64 -19.94 -9.82
N TRP A 283 -14.68 -20.59 -10.36
CA TRP A 283 -15.84 -21.11 -9.62
C TRP A 283 -15.84 -22.64 -9.46
N GLY A 284 -14.66 -23.27 -9.54
CA GLY A 284 -14.49 -24.73 -9.43
C GLY A 284 -14.89 -25.53 -10.68
N GLU A 285 -14.61 -26.83 -10.66
CA GLU A 285 -14.81 -27.72 -11.82
C GLU A 285 -16.29 -28.00 -12.13
N ALA A 286 -17.20 -27.85 -11.15
CA ALA A 286 -18.63 -28.06 -11.34
C ALA A 286 -19.32 -26.99 -12.23
N TRP A 287 -18.61 -25.94 -12.63
CA TRP A 287 -19.10 -24.92 -13.55
C TRP A 287 -18.66 -25.19 -15.00
N GLY A 288 -19.59 -25.12 -15.95
CA GLY A 288 -19.33 -25.34 -17.36
C GLY A 288 -18.85 -26.76 -17.66
N THR A 289 -17.82 -26.89 -18.49
CA THR A 289 -17.10 -28.14 -18.77
C THR A 289 -15.81 -28.15 -17.96
N HIS A 290 -15.82 -28.78 -16.78
CA HIS A 290 -14.68 -28.80 -15.84
C HIS A 290 -14.03 -27.41 -15.64
N GLY A 291 -14.82 -26.43 -15.21
CA GLY A 291 -14.37 -25.05 -14.96
C GLY A 291 -14.09 -24.20 -16.21
N MET A 292 -14.32 -24.73 -17.41
CA MET A 292 -14.09 -24.05 -18.69
C MET A 292 -15.38 -23.87 -19.50
N ALA A 293 -15.40 -22.85 -20.35
CA ALA A 293 -16.52 -22.55 -21.25
C ALA A 293 -16.07 -21.83 -22.52
N VAL A 294 -16.89 -21.85 -23.57
CA VAL A 294 -16.74 -20.95 -24.73
C VAL A 294 -17.54 -19.68 -24.47
N LEU A 295 -16.82 -18.56 -24.40
CA LEU A 295 -17.38 -17.21 -24.44
C LEU A 295 -17.40 -16.76 -25.91
N THR A 296 -18.59 -16.61 -26.50
CA THR A 296 -18.71 -16.29 -27.93
C THR A 296 -18.08 -14.93 -28.25
N TYR A 297 -17.56 -14.76 -29.47
CA TYR A 297 -17.00 -13.46 -29.89
C TYR A 297 -18.03 -12.33 -29.79
N ASP A 298 -19.30 -12.65 -30.04
CA ASP A 298 -20.44 -11.73 -29.98
C ASP A 298 -20.77 -11.28 -28.55
N ASP A 299 -20.54 -12.12 -27.55
CA ASP A 299 -20.68 -11.81 -26.12
C ASP A 299 -19.48 -11.01 -25.60
N TRP A 300 -18.26 -11.46 -25.92
CA TRP A 300 -17.02 -10.74 -25.62
C TRP A 300 -17.06 -9.29 -26.16
N MET A 301 -17.46 -9.08 -27.42
CA MET A 301 -17.55 -7.75 -28.05
C MET A 301 -18.61 -6.83 -27.40
N ARG A 302 -19.53 -7.36 -26.58
CA ARG A 302 -20.54 -6.59 -25.84
C ARG A 302 -20.16 -6.33 -24.39
N ASN A 303 -19.55 -7.31 -23.73
CA ASN A 303 -19.38 -7.33 -22.27
C ASN A 303 -17.92 -7.26 -21.80
N ALA A 304 -16.92 -7.32 -22.68
CA ALA A 304 -15.51 -7.23 -22.30
C ALA A 304 -15.15 -5.88 -21.64
N MET A 305 -14.38 -5.97 -20.57
CA MET A 305 -13.87 -4.82 -19.82
C MET A 305 -12.40 -4.60 -20.18
N ASP A 306 -11.55 -5.58 -19.86
CA ASP A 306 -10.10 -5.49 -20.04
C ASP A 306 -9.48 -6.80 -20.54
N CYS A 307 -8.38 -6.66 -21.27
CA CYS A 307 -7.57 -7.78 -21.72
C CYS A 307 -6.08 -7.42 -21.65
N TRP A 308 -5.29 -8.29 -21.04
CA TRP A 308 -3.85 -8.13 -20.84
C TRP A 308 -3.10 -9.41 -21.21
N VAL A 309 -1.94 -9.23 -21.84
CA VAL A 309 -0.95 -10.28 -22.08
C VAL A 309 0.35 -9.95 -21.36
N VAL A 310 0.99 -10.96 -20.77
CA VAL A 310 2.06 -10.77 -19.79
C VAL A 310 3.22 -11.74 -19.99
N GLN A 311 4.43 -11.31 -19.67
CA GLN A 311 5.66 -12.09 -19.78
C GLN A 311 6.35 -12.20 -18.42
N LEU A 312 6.71 -13.42 -18.03
CA LEU A 312 7.42 -13.71 -16.78
C LEU A 312 8.84 -13.10 -16.79
N GLY A 313 9.19 -12.36 -15.73
CA GLY A 313 10.48 -11.68 -15.61
C GLY A 313 11.65 -12.66 -15.41
N VAL A 314 12.88 -12.17 -15.54
CA VAL A 314 14.09 -12.97 -15.29
C VAL A 314 14.49 -12.85 -13.82
N VAL A 315 14.62 -13.99 -13.15
CA VAL A 315 15.17 -14.05 -11.79
C VAL A 315 16.68 -13.85 -11.89
N THR A 316 17.19 -12.78 -11.27
CA THR A 316 18.64 -12.48 -11.21
C THR A 316 19.21 -12.84 -9.84
N HIS A 317 20.53 -12.94 -9.73
CA HIS A 317 21.22 -13.13 -8.44
C HIS A 317 20.89 -12.03 -7.40
N GLU A 318 20.38 -10.86 -7.80
CA GLU A 318 19.86 -9.87 -6.84
C GLU A 318 18.55 -10.34 -6.20
N HIS A 319 17.62 -10.88 -6.99
CA HIS A 319 16.37 -11.46 -6.48
C HIS A 319 16.66 -12.62 -5.51
N GLU A 320 17.60 -13.49 -5.86
CA GLU A 320 18.05 -14.59 -4.99
C GLU A 320 18.66 -14.08 -3.69
N ARG A 321 19.61 -13.12 -3.75
CA ARG A 321 20.24 -12.53 -2.56
C ARG A 321 19.23 -11.81 -1.66
N ILE A 322 18.26 -11.10 -2.24
CA ILE A 322 17.17 -10.45 -1.49
C ILE A 322 16.30 -11.51 -0.79
N SER A 323 15.91 -12.57 -1.50
CA SER A 323 15.05 -13.62 -0.95
C SER A 323 15.64 -14.38 0.24
N ASN A 324 16.97 -14.37 0.38
CA ASN A 324 17.70 -15.00 1.47
C ASN A 324 18.17 -13.98 2.53
N SER A 325 17.59 -12.77 2.57
CA SER A 325 18.02 -11.68 3.46
C SER A 325 16.88 -11.10 4.30
N ILE A 326 16.81 -11.51 5.58
CA ILE A 326 15.82 -11.05 6.58
C ILE A 326 16.06 -9.60 7.07
N THR A 327 17.18 -8.99 6.69
CA THR A 327 17.60 -7.61 7.02
C THR A 327 18.53 -7.12 5.89
N LEU A 328 18.88 -5.84 5.84
CA LEU A 328 19.63 -5.25 4.71
C LEU A 328 20.85 -6.07 4.29
N ARG A 329 20.96 -6.33 2.98
CA ARG A 329 22.14 -6.94 2.37
C ARG A 329 23.37 -6.09 2.63
N THR A 330 24.49 -6.74 2.90
CA THR A 330 25.79 -6.08 3.10
C THR A 330 26.90 -6.84 2.40
N ASP A 331 27.90 -6.11 1.92
CA ASP A 331 29.22 -6.64 1.57
C ASP A 331 30.27 -6.09 2.55
N GLY A 332 30.88 -6.99 3.33
CA GLY A 332 31.65 -6.63 4.51
C GLY A 332 30.83 -5.76 5.48
N LYS A 333 31.20 -4.47 5.58
CA LYS A 333 30.47 -3.46 6.38
C LYS A 333 29.50 -2.59 5.58
N LYS A 334 29.63 -2.56 4.25
CA LYS A 334 28.80 -1.69 3.41
C LYS A 334 27.43 -2.31 3.16
N VAL A 335 26.39 -1.50 3.07
CA VAL A 335 25.07 -1.96 2.62
C VAL A 335 25.07 -2.05 1.09
N THR A 336 24.30 -2.99 0.54
CA THR A 336 24.19 -3.20 -0.91
C THR A 336 22.72 -3.33 -1.27
N LEU A 337 22.07 -2.19 -1.54
CA LEU A 337 20.75 -2.17 -2.18
C LEU A 337 20.87 -2.56 -3.65
N ALA A 338 19.76 -3.01 -4.25
CA ALA A 338 19.67 -3.27 -5.68
C ALA A 338 19.71 -1.97 -6.51
N ALA A 339 20.19 -2.05 -7.75
CA ALA A 339 20.24 -0.89 -8.65
C ALA A 339 18.87 -0.52 -9.25
N GLY A 340 17.97 -1.50 -9.42
CA GLY A 340 16.62 -1.26 -9.95
C GLY A 340 15.64 -0.81 -8.87
N LYS A 341 14.96 0.33 -9.07
CA LYS A 341 14.04 0.97 -8.11
C LYS A 341 13.08 -0.01 -7.43
N VAL A 342 12.43 -0.90 -8.19
CA VAL A 342 11.48 -1.89 -7.64
C VAL A 342 12.10 -2.81 -6.58
N LEU A 343 13.32 -3.33 -6.80
CA LEU A 343 14.01 -4.17 -5.84
C LEU A 343 14.59 -3.36 -4.68
N ARG A 344 15.11 -2.16 -4.97
CA ARG A 344 15.67 -1.24 -3.98
C ARG A 344 14.64 -0.79 -2.96
N ASP A 345 13.51 -0.27 -3.43
CA ASP A 345 12.38 0.21 -2.63
C ASP A 345 11.84 -0.93 -1.74
N ARG A 346 11.80 -2.14 -2.29
CA ARG A 346 11.44 -3.38 -1.61
C ARG A 346 12.43 -3.80 -0.50
N GLU A 347 13.72 -3.51 -0.62
CA GLU A 347 14.73 -3.78 0.41
C GLU A 347 14.72 -2.77 1.56
N ILE A 348 14.36 -1.52 1.29
CA ILE A 348 14.26 -0.47 2.33
C ILE A 348 12.88 -0.45 3.02
N SER A 349 11.83 -0.98 2.37
CA SER A 349 10.47 -1.10 2.93
C SER A 349 10.40 -1.62 4.38
N PRO A 350 11.17 -2.65 4.82
CA PRO A 350 11.11 -3.16 6.20
C PRO A 350 11.68 -2.22 7.28
N PHE A 351 12.18 -1.05 6.88
CA PHE A 351 12.72 0.00 7.75
C PHE A 351 11.91 1.30 7.64
N ILE A 352 10.84 1.30 6.83
CA ILE A 352 9.98 2.45 6.58
C ILE A 352 8.67 2.29 7.36
N VAL A 353 8.28 3.35 8.06
CA VAL A 353 6.95 3.53 8.63
C VAL A 353 6.25 4.56 7.75
N ASN A 354 5.33 4.12 6.87
CA ASN A 354 4.54 5.02 6.03
C ASN A 354 3.24 5.43 6.76
N VAL A 355 3.00 6.74 6.85
CA VAL A 355 1.90 7.34 7.61
C VAL A 355 1.15 8.35 6.75
N GLY A 356 -0.16 8.12 6.62
CA GLY A 356 -1.07 8.99 5.90
C GLY A 356 -1.79 10.00 6.81
N ASN A 357 -2.91 10.51 6.31
CA ASN A 357 -3.67 11.57 6.95
C ASN A 357 -4.15 11.19 8.37
N ASN A 358 -4.23 12.18 9.25
CA ASN A 358 -4.59 12.06 10.66
C ASN A 358 -3.64 11.15 11.48
N GLY A 359 -2.38 11.02 11.07
CA GLY A 359 -1.35 10.27 11.81
C GLY A 359 -1.53 8.74 11.80
N LYS A 360 -2.37 8.22 10.90
CA LYS A 360 -2.68 6.79 10.77
C LYS A 360 -1.75 6.12 9.75
N LEU A 361 -1.41 4.84 9.98
CA LEU A 361 -0.55 4.07 9.08
C LEU A 361 -1.15 4.00 7.65
N SER A 362 -0.31 4.16 6.62
CA SER A 362 -0.78 4.08 5.23
C SER A 362 -0.95 2.62 4.79
N GLY A 363 -2.15 2.27 4.29
CA GLY A 363 -2.45 0.96 3.70
C GLY A 363 -2.15 0.85 2.19
N SER A 364 -1.81 1.97 1.54
CA SER A 364 -1.71 2.13 0.08
C SER A 364 -0.39 2.80 -0.34
N GLY A 365 -0.09 2.76 -1.64
CA GLY A 365 1.18 3.28 -2.20
C GLY A 365 2.24 2.19 -2.42
N ALA A 366 3.37 2.55 -3.02
CA ALA A 366 4.57 1.71 -3.16
C ALA A 366 5.19 1.31 -1.81
N PHE A 367 4.99 2.11 -0.76
CA PHE A 367 5.29 1.82 0.65
C PHE A 367 4.00 1.80 1.47
N ARG A 368 3.92 0.93 2.46
CA ARG A 368 2.76 0.81 3.36
C ARG A 368 3.24 0.45 4.76
N THR A 369 2.37 0.54 5.75
CA THR A 369 2.63 -0.04 7.07
C THR A 369 1.33 -0.52 7.70
N THR A 370 1.40 -1.68 8.33
CA THR A 370 0.34 -2.27 9.15
C THR A 370 0.85 -2.46 10.59
N PRO A 371 -0.03 -2.73 11.56
CA PRO A 371 0.39 -2.98 12.95
C PRO A 371 1.40 -4.13 13.08
N ASP A 372 1.37 -5.13 12.18
CA ASP A 372 2.35 -6.22 12.19
C ASP A 372 3.71 -5.80 11.59
N ASP A 373 3.74 -4.87 10.64
CA ASP A 373 5.00 -4.33 10.12
C ASP A 373 5.74 -3.53 11.21
N LEU A 374 5.01 -2.77 12.06
CA LEU A 374 5.59 -2.10 13.24
C LEU A 374 6.20 -3.09 14.24
N ARG A 375 5.54 -4.22 14.48
CA ARG A 375 6.10 -5.34 15.24
C ARG A 375 7.34 -5.89 14.55
N ALA A 376 7.30 -6.11 13.24
CA ALA A 376 8.38 -6.72 12.46
C ALA A 376 9.68 -5.90 12.51
N ILE A 377 9.60 -4.57 12.45
CA ILE A 377 10.73 -3.65 12.65
C ILE A 377 11.54 -4.05 13.89
N VAL A 378 10.88 -4.32 15.02
CA VAL A 378 11.51 -4.63 16.31
C VAL A 378 11.77 -6.14 16.50
N ASP A 379 10.78 -6.99 16.25
CA ASP A 379 10.84 -8.43 16.51
C ASP A 379 11.66 -9.22 15.50
N VAL A 380 11.79 -8.72 14.26
CA VAL A 380 12.44 -9.40 13.14
C VAL A 380 13.69 -8.63 12.73
N HIS A 381 13.53 -7.44 12.13
CA HIS A 381 14.63 -6.77 11.43
C HIS A 381 15.67 -6.18 12.39
N MET A 382 15.25 -5.64 13.53
CA MET A 382 16.14 -5.16 14.60
C MET A 382 16.87 -6.32 15.30
N ASN A 383 16.21 -7.45 15.55
CA ASN A 383 16.86 -8.61 16.17
C ASN A 383 17.90 -9.22 15.23
N ALA A 384 17.58 -9.38 13.94
CA ALA A 384 18.54 -9.81 12.93
C ALA A 384 19.74 -8.85 12.80
N ALA A 385 19.52 -7.53 12.84
CA ALA A 385 20.60 -6.54 12.88
C ALA A 385 21.46 -6.66 14.15
N ARG A 386 20.85 -6.84 15.33
CA ARG A 386 21.54 -7.03 16.62
C ARG A 386 22.43 -8.27 16.64
N GLU A 387 21.98 -9.37 16.04
CA GLU A 387 22.76 -10.60 15.88
C GLU A 387 23.91 -10.40 14.89
N LYS A 388 23.62 -9.88 13.70
CA LYS A 388 24.60 -9.54 12.65
C LYS A 388 25.69 -8.59 13.11
N TRP A 389 25.37 -7.66 14.02
CA TRP A 389 26.30 -6.72 14.64
C TRP A 389 26.99 -7.27 15.91
N GLY A 390 26.68 -8.49 16.35
CA GLY A 390 27.30 -9.15 17.50
C GLY A 390 27.05 -8.47 18.84
N LEU A 391 25.99 -7.64 18.97
CA LEU A 391 25.81 -6.76 20.12
C LEU A 391 25.38 -7.48 21.40
N LYS A 392 24.72 -8.66 21.29
CA LYS A 392 24.15 -9.40 22.42
C LYS A 392 23.25 -8.48 23.28
N ASP A 393 23.62 -8.22 24.54
CA ASP A 393 22.89 -7.38 25.48
C ASP A 393 23.36 -5.92 25.52
N LYS A 394 24.39 -5.55 24.74
CA LYS A 394 24.83 -4.16 24.63
C LYS A 394 23.69 -3.25 24.14
N PRO A 395 23.69 -1.96 24.54
CA PRO A 395 22.82 -0.96 23.92
C PRO A 395 23.04 -0.93 22.41
N MET A 396 21.97 -0.70 21.66
CA MET A 396 21.98 -0.50 20.22
C MET A 396 21.32 0.84 19.91
N ASP A 397 21.90 1.59 18.98
CA ASP A 397 21.37 2.89 18.59
C ASP A 397 20.21 2.68 17.61
N VAL A 398 19.07 3.31 17.87
CA VAL A 398 17.91 3.37 16.96
C VAL A 398 17.69 4.81 16.56
N CYS A 399 17.70 5.10 15.27
CA CYS A 399 17.45 6.43 14.72
C CYS A 399 16.09 6.46 14.03
N VAL A 400 15.15 7.19 14.63
CA VAL A 400 13.89 7.57 13.98
C VAL A 400 14.17 8.80 13.11
N TYR A 401 14.10 8.62 11.80
CA TYR A 401 14.34 9.68 10.83
C TYR A 401 13.01 10.22 10.31
N ALA A 402 12.60 11.40 10.78
CA ALA A 402 11.44 12.12 10.25
C ALA A 402 11.87 12.99 9.08
N HIS A 403 11.62 12.51 7.86
CA HIS A 403 11.90 13.26 6.63
C HIS A 403 11.02 14.50 6.50
N GLY A 404 11.31 15.34 5.50
CA GLY A 404 10.68 16.63 5.30
C GLY A 404 9.15 16.61 5.22
N GLY A 405 8.53 15.56 4.67
CA GLY A 405 7.07 15.47 4.48
C GLY A 405 6.50 16.20 3.26
N LEU A 406 7.37 16.94 2.56
CA LEU A 406 7.01 17.97 1.58
C LEU A 406 7.04 17.49 0.11
N VAL A 407 7.47 16.26 -0.10
CA VAL A 407 7.65 15.60 -1.40
C VAL A 407 6.81 14.32 -1.44
N GLY A 408 6.53 13.78 -2.63
CA GLY A 408 5.79 12.53 -2.81
C GLY A 408 6.64 11.27 -2.65
N GLU A 409 5.97 10.11 -2.69
CA GLU A 409 6.50 8.78 -2.39
C GLU A 409 7.82 8.43 -3.07
N ASP A 410 7.95 8.73 -4.38
CA ASP A 410 9.14 8.38 -5.16
C ASP A 410 10.39 9.17 -4.70
N ASP A 411 10.25 10.46 -4.36
CA ASP A 411 11.35 11.30 -3.83
C ASP A 411 11.69 10.92 -2.39
N ALA A 412 10.68 10.66 -1.55
CA ALA A 412 10.87 10.19 -0.19
C ALA A 412 11.58 8.82 -0.15
N ALA A 413 11.37 7.98 -1.17
CA ALA A 413 12.08 6.71 -1.35
C ALA A 413 13.55 6.88 -1.76
N GLU A 414 13.92 7.93 -2.50
CA GLU A 414 15.33 8.26 -2.76
C GLU A 414 16.04 8.70 -1.46
N ALA A 415 15.43 9.59 -0.68
CA ALA A 415 15.97 10.01 0.62
C ALA A 415 16.10 8.83 1.61
N ALA A 416 15.11 7.94 1.64
CA ALA A 416 15.16 6.70 2.41
C ALA A 416 16.29 5.77 1.92
N ALA A 417 16.47 5.63 0.61
CA ALA A 417 17.56 4.84 0.01
C ALA A 417 18.97 5.41 0.28
N GLU A 418 19.10 6.68 0.67
CA GLU A 418 20.37 7.27 1.10
C GLU A 418 20.60 7.11 2.62
N TRP A 419 19.61 7.48 3.45
CA TRP A 419 19.76 7.46 4.92
C TRP A 419 19.73 6.06 5.55
N ILE A 420 18.92 5.13 5.03
CA ILE A 420 18.79 3.78 5.61
C ILE A 420 20.14 3.02 5.52
N PRO A 421 20.84 2.97 4.36
CA PRO A 421 22.21 2.48 4.29
C PRO A 421 23.18 3.23 5.21
N LEU A 422 23.20 4.56 5.18
CA LEU A 422 24.15 5.39 5.94
C LEU A 422 24.09 5.11 7.45
N LEU A 423 22.89 5.00 8.02
CA LEU A 423 22.67 4.66 9.42
C LEU A 423 23.12 3.23 9.71
N TYR A 424 22.70 2.27 8.89
CA TYR A 424 22.95 0.84 9.12
C TYR A 424 24.44 0.46 8.98
N GLU A 425 25.19 1.05 8.03
CA GLU A 425 26.65 0.88 7.91
C GLU A 425 27.39 1.33 9.17
N ASN A 426 26.85 2.36 9.85
CA ASN A 426 27.38 2.88 11.11
C ASN A 426 26.87 2.11 12.35
N GLN A 427 26.18 0.98 12.18
CA GLN A 427 25.52 0.24 13.27
C GLN A 427 24.55 1.13 14.06
N ILE A 428 23.73 1.90 13.35
CA ILE A 428 22.57 2.61 13.87
C ILE A 428 21.36 2.01 13.16
N PHE A 429 20.41 1.46 13.91
CA PHE A 429 19.24 0.83 13.31
C PHE A 429 18.27 1.91 12.81
N PRO A 430 17.99 2.00 11.49
CA PRO A 430 17.14 3.04 10.94
C PRO A 430 15.67 2.68 11.10
N VAL A 431 14.86 3.68 11.45
CA VAL A 431 13.41 3.67 11.25
C VAL A 431 13.08 4.97 10.52
N PHE A 432 12.86 4.88 9.22
CA PHE A 432 12.57 6.04 8.37
C PHE A 432 11.06 6.28 8.38
N LEU A 433 10.62 7.40 8.95
CA LEU A 433 9.22 7.82 8.92
C LEU A 433 8.96 8.48 7.57
N MET A 434 8.21 7.78 6.72
CA MET A 434 7.66 8.28 5.47
C MET A 434 6.25 8.82 5.74
N TRP A 435 5.96 10.00 5.21
CA TRP A 435 4.68 10.67 5.32
C TRP A 435 4.61 11.72 4.22
N GLU A 436 3.47 11.90 3.56
CA GLU A 436 3.40 12.63 2.30
C GLU A 436 2.29 13.67 2.30
N THR A 437 2.58 14.83 1.73
CA THR A 437 1.59 15.91 1.52
C THR A 437 1.72 16.62 0.18
N ASP A 438 2.66 16.17 -0.68
CA ASP A 438 2.97 16.77 -1.99
C ASP A 438 3.10 18.31 -1.95
N PHE A 439 3.63 18.81 -0.84
CA PHE A 439 3.54 20.23 -0.48
C PHE A 439 4.34 21.13 -1.43
N ILE A 440 5.57 20.75 -1.76
CA ILE A 440 6.45 21.55 -2.65
C ILE A 440 5.90 21.58 -4.08
N THR A 441 5.36 20.47 -4.59
CA THR A 441 4.77 20.43 -5.94
C THR A 441 3.52 21.30 -6.00
N THR A 442 2.64 21.20 -4.99
CA THR A 442 1.44 22.02 -4.82
C THR A 442 1.77 23.51 -4.69
N VAL A 443 2.68 23.87 -3.78
CA VAL A 443 3.12 25.27 -3.59
C VAL A 443 3.77 25.83 -4.86
N ARG A 444 4.63 25.07 -5.54
CA ARG A 444 5.27 25.49 -6.79
C ARG A 444 4.24 25.72 -7.91
N ASN A 445 3.19 24.90 -7.99
CA ASN A 445 2.06 25.13 -8.89
C ASN A 445 1.36 26.45 -8.56
N ILE A 446 0.95 26.65 -7.29
CA ILE A 446 0.25 27.88 -6.86
C ILE A 446 1.11 29.14 -7.10
N ILE A 447 2.43 29.08 -6.84
CA ILE A 447 3.37 30.19 -7.12
C ILE A 447 3.48 30.46 -8.63
N ARG A 448 3.63 29.42 -9.46
CA ARG A 448 3.70 29.56 -10.93
C ARG A 448 2.43 30.21 -11.47
N ASP A 449 1.28 29.77 -10.99
CA ASP A 449 -0.02 30.21 -11.50
C ASP A 449 -0.27 31.68 -11.05
N ALA A 450 0.09 32.03 -9.81
CA ALA A 450 0.15 33.42 -9.33
C ALA A 450 1.08 34.30 -10.18
N ALA A 451 2.26 33.80 -10.54
CA ALA A 451 3.23 34.51 -11.36
C ALA A 451 2.80 34.66 -12.83
N SER A 452 1.87 33.81 -13.32
CA SER A 452 1.32 33.91 -14.67
C SER A 452 0.26 35.01 -14.79
N GLY A 453 -0.47 35.30 -13.70
CA GLY A 453 -1.52 36.32 -13.64
C GLY A 453 -1.03 37.77 -13.48
N VAL A 454 0.29 38.03 -13.45
CA VAL A 454 0.84 39.38 -13.24
C VAL A 454 1.66 39.82 -14.48
N PRO A 455 1.41 41.00 -15.06
CA PRO A 455 2.18 41.49 -16.21
C PRO A 455 3.68 41.61 -15.89
N ARG A 456 4.53 41.03 -16.75
CA ARG A 456 5.99 41.14 -16.65
C ARG A 456 6.45 42.55 -17.03
N THR A 457 6.65 43.42 -16.04
CA THR A 457 7.20 44.76 -16.25
C THR A 457 8.71 44.72 -16.54
N THR A 458 9.08 44.93 -17.80
CA THR A 458 10.47 45.03 -18.25
C THR A 458 11.10 46.38 -17.87
N GLY A 459 11.88 46.40 -16.79
CA GLY A 459 12.67 47.58 -16.36
C GLY A 459 13.51 47.28 -15.12
N GLY A 460 14.81 47.56 -15.15
CA GLY A 460 15.76 47.08 -14.14
C GLY A 460 15.91 47.97 -12.91
N ILE A 461 15.37 47.53 -11.76
CA ILE A 461 15.76 47.96 -10.39
C ILE A 461 15.68 46.73 -9.46
N GLY A 462 16.62 45.79 -9.58
CA GLY A 462 16.56 44.41 -9.06
C GLY A 462 16.00 44.23 -7.64
N GLU A 463 16.85 44.34 -6.62
CA GLU A 463 16.53 43.97 -5.22
C GLU A 463 15.26 44.63 -4.65
N ARG A 464 14.94 45.85 -5.11
CA ARG A 464 13.79 46.62 -4.59
C ARG A 464 12.48 46.18 -5.25
N LEU A 465 12.53 45.78 -6.52
CA LEU A 465 11.42 45.09 -7.18
C LEU A 465 11.26 43.67 -6.64
N GLU A 466 12.34 42.95 -6.36
CA GLU A 466 12.32 41.58 -5.82
C GLU A 466 11.71 41.52 -4.41
N ARG A 467 12.12 42.41 -3.50
CA ARG A 467 11.48 42.52 -2.18
C ARG A 467 10.01 42.93 -2.25
N TRP A 468 9.64 43.85 -3.14
CA TRP A 468 8.24 44.23 -3.37
C TRP A 468 7.40 43.09 -3.97
N TRP A 469 7.99 42.32 -4.89
CA TRP A 469 7.39 41.15 -5.52
C TRP A 469 7.13 40.05 -4.49
N ASN A 470 8.16 39.67 -3.72
CA ASN A 470 8.05 38.69 -2.64
C ASN A 470 6.96 39.09 -1.64
N GLN A 471 6.96 40.33 -1.14
CA GLN A 471 5.93 40.85 -0.23
C GLN A 471 4.51 40.90 -0.83
N ARG A 472 4.36 40.89 -2.16
CA ARG A 472 3.04 40.85 -2.83
C ARG A 472 2.59 39.40 -3.03
N LEU A 473 3.53 38.52 -3.36
CA LEU A 473 3.33 37.08 -3.51
C LEU A 473 2.97 36.44 -2.15
N GLU A 474 3.73 36.73 -1.09
CA GLU A 474 3.51 36.29 0.30
C GLU A 474 2.07 36.64 0.77
N ARG A 475 1.59 37.86 0.51
CA ARG A 475 0.22 38.27 0.87
C ARG A 475 -0.88 37.60 0.04
N TRP A 476 -0.60 37.21 -1.20
CA TRP A 476 -1.57 36.51 -2.05
C TRP A 476 -1.66 35.02 -1.67
N LEU A 477 -0.51 34.39 -1.44
CA LEU A 477 -0.39 32.98 -1.07
C LEU A 477 -0.83 32.69 0.37
N ALA A 478 -0.89 33.71 1.25
CA ALA A 478 -1.16 33.53 2.67
C ALA A 478 -2.40 32.68 2.96
N ARG A 479 -3.51 32.91 2.25
CA ARG A 479 -4.75 32.14 2.44
C ARG A 479 -4.64 30.67 1.99
N PRO A 480 -4.36 30.35 0.71
CA PRO A 480 -4.25 28.95 0.28
C PRO A 480 -3.11 28.22 1.01
N GLY A 481 -1.96 28.88 1.19
CA GLY A 481 -0.81 28.31 1.89
C GLY A 481 -1.08 28.00 3.36
N THR A 482 -1.79 28.87 4.09
CA THR A 482 -2.17 28.60 5.50
C THR A 482 -3.07 27.37 5.64
N VAL A 483 -3.96 27.09 4.68
CA VAL A 483 -4.82 25.90 4.74
C VAL A 483 -3.97 24.64 4.60
N ILE A 484 -3.17 24.55 3.54
CA ILE A 484 -2.35 23.35 3.23
C ILE A 484 -1.27 23.14 4.31
N TRP A 485 -0.63 24.23 4.77
CA TRP A 485 0.36 24.18 5.85
C TRP A 485 -0.28 23.85 7.21
N GLY A 486 -1.53 24.27 7.42
CA GLY A 486 -2.34 23.90 8.58
C GLY A 486 -2.63 22.40 8.62
N GLU A 487 -3.10 21.84 7.52
CA GLU A 487 -3.36 20.39 7.36
C GLU A 487 -2.09 19.56 7.55
N MET A 488 -0.99 19.94 6.89
CA MET A 488 0.30 19.28 7.04
C MET A 488 0.79 19.25 8.51
N LYS A 489 0.57 20.33 9.26
CA LYS A 489 0.87 20.38 10.71
C LYS A 489 -0.09 19.55 11.56
N GLN A 490 -1.38 19.54 11.25
CA GLN A 490 -2.36 18.69 11.95
C GLN A 490 -2.04 17.20 11.75
N ASN A 491 -1.64 16.81 10.54
CA ASN A 491 -1.13 15.46 10.26
C ASN A 491 0.13 15.16 11.10
N ALA A 492 1.12 16.06 11.14
CA ALA A 492 2.35 15.89 11.90
C ALA A 492 2.15 15.83 13.44
N GLU A 493 1.16 16.55 13.97
CA GLU A 493 0.73 16.47 15.38
C GLU A 493 0.00 15.16 15.67
N ALA A 494 -0.98 14.80 14.83
CA ALA A 494 -1.80 13.61 15.00
C ALA A 494 -0.98 12.30 15.01
N MET A 495 0.20 12.27 14.37
CA MET A 495 1.15 11.14 14.45
C MET A 495 1.55 10.74 15.88
N SER A 496 1.42 11.66 16.84
CA SER A 496 1.73 11.45 18.26
C SER A 496 0.58 11.83 19.22
N GLU A 497 -0.64 12.11 18.73
CA GLU A 497 -1.81 12.33 19.60
C GLU A 497 -2.27 10.97 20.19
N PRO A 498 -2.53 10.85 21.51
CA PRO A 498 -3.08 9.63 22.08
C PRO A 498 -4.47 9.30 21.51
N ALA A 499 -4.78 8.01 21.36
CA ALA A 499 -6.14 7.58 21.05
C ALA A 499 -7.15 8.17 22.05
N ARG A 500 -8.28 8.70 21.53
CA ARG A 500 -9.38 9.15 22.40
C ARG A 500 -9.99 7.94 23.08
N LYS A 501 -10.46 8.10 24.32
CA LYS A 501 -10.94 6.99 25.15
C LYS A 501 -12.17 6.30 24.52
N GLY A 502 -11.94 5.18 23.83
CA GLY A 502 -12.95 4.44 23.07
C GLY A 502 -12.78 4.47 21.55
N ASP A 503 -11.67 5.03 21.03
CA ASP A 503 -11.16 4.75 19.69
C ASP A 503 -10.13 3.62 19.78
N ASP A 504 -10.23 2.62 18.90
CA ASP A 504 -9.31 1.49 18.84
C ASP A 504 -8.01 1.81 18.04
N ASN A 505 -7.94 3.00 17.41
CA ASN A 505 -6.82 3.42 16.56
C ASN A 505 -5.85 4.36 17.31
N GLU A 506 -4.77 3.80 17.85
CA GLU A 506 -3.63 4.58 18.36
C GLU A 506 -2.79 5.17 17.21
N ALA A 507 -2.21 6.35 17.40
CA ALA A 507 -1.38 7.02 16.40
C ALA A 507 -0.06 6.28 16.11
N ALA A 508 0.41 6.37 14.86
CA ALA A 508 1.52 5.57 14.32
C ALA A 508 2.80 5.60 15.18
N MET A 509 3.20 6.77 15.69
CA MET A 509 4.44 6.90 16.47
C MET A 509 4.31 6.34 17.88
N ILE A 510 3.09 6.35 18.45
CA ILE A 510 2.81 5.72 19.74
C ILE A 510 2.85 4.20 19.58
N MET A 511 2.20 3.64 18.55
CA MET A 511 2.27 2.21 18.24
C MET A 511 3.71 1.74 18.04
N LEU A 512 4.50 2.48 17.25
CA LEU A 512 5.93 2.22 17.06
C LEU A 512 6.69 2.24 18.41
N TYR A 513 6.46 3.26 19.24
CA TYR A 513 7.12 3.36 20.54
C TYR A 513 6.70 2.25 21.53
N GLN A 514 5.46 1.75 21.49
CA GLN A 514 5.01 0.65 22.35
C GLN A 514 5.91 -0.59 22.21
N HIS A 515 6.36 -0.92 20.99
CA HIS A 515 7.34 -1.99 20.76
C HIS A 515 8.74 -1.66 21.33
N PHE A 516 9.24 -0.43 21.15
CA PHE A 516 10.55 0.00 21.67
C PHE A 516 10.59 0.22 23.20
N LYS A 517 9.46 0.55 23.84
CA LYS A 517 9.37 0.98 25.25
C LYS A 517 10.04 0.03 26.24
N SER A 518 9.92 -1.28 26.02
CA SER A 518 10.54 -2.31 26.87
C SER A 518 12.06 -2.46 26.64
N HIS A 519 12.56 -2.05 25.47
CA HIS A 519 13.99 -2.07 25.15
C HIS A 519 14.70 -0.79 25.63
N VAL A 520 14.04 0.37 25.52
CA VAL A 520 14.53 1.66 26.03
C VAL A 520 14.63 1.63 27.56
N SER A 521 13.55 1.24 28.26
CA SER A 521 13.52 1.16 29.73
C SER A 521 14.49 0.13 30.34
N ARG A 522 14.94 -0.85 29.55
CA ARG A 522 15.99 -1.83 29.93
C ARG A 522 17.40 -1.42 29.47
N GLY A 523 17.59 -0.22 28.91
CA GLY A 523 18.88 0.25 28.39
C GLY A 523 19.41 -0.53 27.18
N ARG A 524 18.60 -1.40 26.55
CA ARG A 524 19.02 -2.20 25.38
C ARG A 524 18.96 -1.41 24.07
N VAL A 525 18.23 -0.29 24.05
CA VAL A 525 18.14 0.65 22.93
C VAL A 525 18.45 2.05 23.42
N ARG A 526 19.31 2.78 22.68
CA ARG A 526 19.44 4.23 22.76
C ARG A 526 18.61 4.81 21.63
N LEU A 527 17.63 5.67 21.96
CA LEU A 527 16.75 6.26 20.96
C LEU A 527 17.27 7.63 20.53
N HIS A 528 17.34 7.84 19.22
CA HIS A 528 17.77 9.08 18.58
C HIS A 528 16.68 9.52 17.60
N ILE A 529 16.44 10.82 17.48
CA ILE A 529 15.52 11.39 16.49
C ILE A 529 16.29 12.38 15.61
N VAL A 530 16.09 12.26 14.30
CA VAL A 530 16.51 13.25 13.31
C VAL A 530 15.26 13.78 12.62
N GLY A 531 15.12 15.11 12.51
CA GLY A 531 13.98 15.75 11.85
C GLY A 531 14.43 16.80 10.85
N HIS A 532 14.14 16.60 9.56
CA HIS A 532 14.35 17.60 8.51
C HIS A 532 13.08 18.40 8.27
N SER A 533 13.19 19.72 8.05
CA SER A 533 12.07 20.58 7.65
C SER A 533 10.82 20.39 8.54
N ALA A 534 9.67 19.94 8.01
CA ALA A 534 8.46 19.70 8.80
C ALA A 534 8.50 18.39 9.61
N GLY A 535 9.43 17.47 9.33
CA GLY A 535 9.76 16.35 10.22
C GLY A 535 10.23 16.80 11.60
N ALA A 536 10.71 18.05 11.73
CA ALA A 536 10.95 18.68 13.04
C ALA A 536 9.68 18.93 13.87
N ILE A 537 8.53 19.09 13.21
CA ILE A 537 7.22 19.22 13.86
C ILE A 537 6.85 17.87 14.45
N VAL A 538 6.87 16.81 13.63
CA VAL A 538 6.67 15.42 14.10
C VAL A 538 7.63 15.08 15.25
N ALA A 539 8.91 15.40 15.12
CA ALA A 539 9.90 15.19 16.16
C ALA A 539 9.57 15.93 17.47
N SER A 540 9.03 17.15 17.40
CA SER A 540 8.66 17.95 18.58
C SER A 540 7.47 17.34 19.34
N HIS A 541 6.40 16.95 18.62
CA HIS A 541 5.24 16.30 19.22
C HIS A 541 5.58 14.89 19.72
N PHE A 542 6.41 14.13 18.98
CA PHE A 542 6.85 12.80 19.40
C PHE A 542 7.76 12.84 20.63
N VAL A 543 8.70 13.81 20.74
CA VAL A 543 9.51 14.01 21.95
C VAL A 543 8.63 14.32 23.17
N HIS A 544 7.65 15.21 23.04
CA HIS A 544 6.72 15.50 24.14
C HIS A 544 5.95 14.26 24.57
N ARG A 545 5.39 13.51 23.61
CA ARG A 545 4.63 12.27 23.87
C ARG A 545 5.51 11.18 24.51
N LEU A 546 6.74 10.99 24.02
CA LEU A 546 7.75 10.07 24.54
C LEU A 546 8.07 10.35 26.01
N VAL A 547 8.30 11.63 26.35
CA VAL A 547 8.65 12.05 27.71
C VAL A 547 7.46 11.93 28.66
N ALA A 548 6.25 12.28 28.22
CA ALA A 548 5.02 12.06 29.00
C ALA A 548 4.79 10.59 29.36
N ASP A 549 5.21 9.67 28.47
CA ASP A 549 5.14 8.22 28.66
C ASP A 549 6.31 7.61 29.47
N GLY A 550 7.18 8.47 30.02
CA GLY A 550 8.35 8.10 30.84
C GLY A 550 9.62 7.72 30.04
N GLY A 551 9.64 7.99 28.73
CA GLY A 551 10.79 7.71 27.86
C GLY A 551 11.90 8.77 27.94
N GLU A 552 13.04 8.44 27.34
CA GLU A 552 14.22 9.31 27.22
C GLU A 552 14.79 9.26 25.80
N LEU A 553 15.44 10.35 25.40
CA LEU A 553 16.09 10.50 24.10
C LEU A 553 17.59 10.77 24.28
N GLU A 554 18.42 9.97 23.62
CA GLU A 554 19.87 10.06 23.68
C GLU A 554 20.41 11.26 22.87
N SER A 555 19.80 11.54 21.71
CA SER A 555 20.05 12.77 20.94
C SER A 555 18.89 13.18 20.03
N LEU A 556 18.61 14.48 19.96
CA LEU A 556 17.79 15.11 18.92
C LEU A 556 18.70 15.86 17.92
N SER A 557 18.48 15.68 16.61
CA SER A 557 19.10 16.49 15.55
C SER A 557 18.02 17.12 14.67
N LEU A 558 18.01 18.44 14.51
CA LEU A 558 17.04 19.13 13.65
C LEU A 558 17.71 19.87 12.49
N MET A 559 17.20 19.69 11.28
CA MET A 559 17.83 20.18 10.04
C MET A 559 16.87 21.10 9.29
N ALA A 560 17.23 22.40 9.20
CA ALA A 560 16.35 23.49 8.75
C ALA A 560 14.90 23.38 9.30
N PRO A 561 14.70 23.25 10.63
CA PRO A 561 13.41 22.86 11.19
C PRO A 561 12.30 23.89 10.98
N ALA A 562 11.25 23.48 10.28
CA ALA A 562 10.09 24.32 9.96
C ALA A 562 9.05 24.40 11.09
N VAL A 563 9.39 23.96 12.31
CA VAL A 563 8.54 24.10 13.48
C VAL A 563 8.53 25.55 13.98
N ARG A 564 7.37 26.04 14.40
CA ARG A 564 7.25 27.33 15.10
C ARG A 564 8.12 27.32 16.36
N LEU A 565 8.84 28.40 16.62
CA LEU A 565 9.68 28.58 17.80
C LEU A 565 8.90 28.30 19.09
N GLN A 566 7.73 28.94 19.25
CA GLN A 566 6.83 28.76 20.39
C GLN A 566 6.42 27.29 20.63
N THR A 567 6.20 26.52 19.56
CA THR A 567 5.84 25.09 19.66
C THR A 567 7.02 24.28 20.21
N PHE A 568 8.24 24.54 19.74
CA PHE A 568 9.44 23.89 20.26
C PHE A 568 9.77 24.30 21.71
N GLU A 569 9.59 25.58 22.04
CA GLU A 569 9.71 26.13 23.40
C GLU A 569 8.71 25.50 24.38
N THR A 570 7.52 25.14 23.91
CA THR A 570 6.49 24.48 24.73
C THR A 570 6.74 22.97 24.87
N LEU A 571 7.08 22.29 23.78
CA LEU A 571 7.08 20.81 23.71
C LEU A 571 8.43 20.15 23.99
N VAL A 572 9.55 20.84 23.72
CA VAL A 572 10.90 20.23 23.75
C VAL A 572 11.84 20.92 24.73
N VAL A 573 11.87 22.26 24.77
CA VAL A 573 12.81 23.01 25.65
C VAL A 573 12.72 22.60 27.13
N PRO A 574 11.54 22.35 27.75
CA PRO A 574 11.44 21.90 29.14
C PRO A 574 12.02 20.49 29.40
N HIS A 575 12.37 19.77 28.34
CA HIS A 575 12.88 18.39 28.39
C HIS A 575 14.36 18.29 27.96
N LEU A 576 14.96 19.37 27.45
CA LEU A 576 16.39 19.46 27.17
C LEU A 576 17.20 19.28 28.46
N LYS A 577 18.31 18.53 28.35
CA LYS A 577 19.23 18.15 29.45
C LYS A 577 18.63 17.30 30.58
N THR A 578 17.32 17.10 30.63
CA THR A 578 16.64 16.25 31.62
C THR A 578 16.20 14.91 31.04
N ARG A 579 15.55 14.92 29.86
CA ARG A 579 15.05 13.72 29.17
C ARG A 579 15.52 13.61 27.72
N VAL A 580 15.78 14.75 27.07
CA VAL A 580 16.56 14.86 25.82
C VAL A 580 17.98 15.23 26.21
N LYS A 581 18.88 14.24 26.28
CA LYS A 581 20.24 14.42 26.84
C LYS A 581 21.09 15.38 26.01
N ARG A 582 20.95 15.29 24.68
CA ARG A 582 21.72 16.04 23.69
C ARG A 582 20.84 16.59 22.57
N TYR A 583 21.17 17.78 22.09
CA TYR A 583 20.45 18.45 21.01
C TYR A 583 21.42 19.18 20.07
N GLN A 584 21.26 19.01 18.76
CA GLN A 584 21.96 19.80 17.74
C GLN A 584 21.02 20.31 16.66
N GLN A 585 21.40 21.41 16.01
CA GLN A 585 20.60 22.04 14.96
C GLN A 585 21.44 22.56 13.79
N PHE A 586 20.87 22.46 12.58
CA PHE A 586 21.44 22.93 11.33
C PHE A 586 20.55 24.02 10.70
N HIS A 587 21.17 25.11 10.27
CA HIS A 587 20.55 26.31 9.70
C HIS A 587 21.22 26.65 8.37
N LEU A 588 20.48 27.22 7.40
CA LEU A 588 21.12 28.14 6.47
C LEU A 588 21.43 29.45 7.22
N SER A 589 22.49 30.14 6.81
CA SER A 589 22.68 31.54 7.18
C SER A 589 21.54 32.40 6.65
N ASP A 590 21.18 33.49 7.33
CA ASP A 590 20.03 34.33 6.91
C ASP A 590 20.13 34.81 5.45
N ARG A 591 21.36 35.05 4.96
CA ARG A 591 21.61 35.33 3.54
C ARG A 591 21.31 34.13 2.63
N ALA A 592 21.74 32.92 2.98
CA ALA A 592 21.47 31.73 2.19
C ALA A 592 19.97 31.37 2.21
N GLU A 593 19.23 31.68 3.28
CA GLU A 593 17.76 31.64 3.30
C GLU A 593 17.15 32.66 2.31
N GLU A 594 17.74 33.85 2.16
CA GLU A 594 17.26 34.87 1.20
C GLU A 594 17.68 34.63 -0.26
N ASP A 595 18.78 33.89 -0.49
CA ASP A 595 19.33 33.55 -1.82
C ASP A 595 18.82 32.17 -2.35
N ASP A 596 18.02 31.40 -1.59
CA ASP A 596 17.58 30.03 -1.92
C ASP A 596 16.49 29.97 -3.04
N PRO A 597 16.76 29.34 -4.20
CA PRO A 597 15.84 29.25 -5.33
C PRO A 597 14.78 28.14 -5.23
N THR A 598 14.73 27.35 -4.14
CA THR A 598 13.89 26.15 -4.01
C THR A 598 12.40 26.39 -4.34
N CYS A 599 11.85 27.56 -4.01
CA CYS A 599 10.46 27.93 -4.26
C CYS A 599 10.25 28.75 -5.57
N GLY A 600 11.20 28.72 -6.49
CA GLY A 600 11.20 29.51 -7.73
C GLY A 600 9.89 29.41 -8.54
N PRO A 601 9.25 30.54 -8.91
CA PRO A 601 9.79 31.90 -8.95
C PRO A 601 9.77 32.75 -7.66
N TYR A 602 9.38 32.23 -6.49
CA TYR A 602 9.75 32.87 -5.22
C TYR A 602 11.25 32.66 -4.98
N ARG A 603 11.98 33.72 -4.60
CA ARG A 603 13.46 33.72 -4.61
C ARG A 603 14.13 33.52 -3.24
N ARG A 604 13.33 33.27 -2.20
CA ARG A 604 13.81 32.95 -0.85
C ARG A 604 13.41 31.52 -0.52
N SER A 605 13.95 30.99 0.56
CA SER A 605 13.70 29.63 1.03
C SER A 605 12.24 29.33 1.37
N LEU A 606 11.96 28.04 1.52
CA LEU A 606 10.67 27.58 2.02
C LEU A 606 10.39 28.06 3.45
N LEU A 607 11.40 28.18 4.31
CA LEU A 607 11.22 28.71 5.66
C LEU A 607 10.79 30.18 5.64
N TYR A 608 11.34 30.99 4.73
CA TYR A 608 10.87 32.37 4.54
C TYR A 608 9.43 32.41 4.06
N LEU A 609 9.04 31.56 3.11
CA LEU A 609 7.66 31.51 2.63
C LEU A 609 6.68 31.08 3.74
N VAL A 610 7.03 30.07 4.55
CA VAL A 610 6.23 29.65 5.69
C VAL A 610 6.12 30.77 6.74
N SER A 611 7.26 31.35 7.13
CA SER A 611 7.37 32.41 8.14
C SER A 611 6.53 33.64 7.80
N GLU A 612 6.62 34.15 6.58
CA GLU A 612 5.99 35.42 6.18
C GLU A 612 4.57 35.25 5.60
N SER A 613 4.18 34.04 5.18
CA SER A 613 2.92 33.79 4.44
C SER A 613 2.04 32.70 5.06
N PHE A 614 2.56 31.48 5.25
CA PHE A 614 1.71 30.31 5.55
C PHE A 614 1.33 30.16 7.03
N GLU A 615 1.89 31.01 7.90
CA GLU A 615 1.45 31.14 9.28
C GLU A 615 0.39 32.25 9.43
N GLY A 616 -0.76 32.05 8.78
CA GLY A 616 -1.92 32.95 8.89
C GLY A 616 -1.80 34.28 8.13
N GLY A 617 -0.77 34.45 7.30
CA GLY A 617 -0.40 35.74 6.72
C GLY A 617 0.26 36.71 7.72
N THR A 618 0.81 36.19 8.82
CA THR A 618 1.53 36.96 9.85
C THR A 618 2.92 36.38 10.08
N THR A 619 3.94 37.23 10.01
CA THR A 619 5.36 36.89 10.28
C THR A 619 5.49 36.11 11.59
N THR A 620 5.83 34.84 11.50
CA THR A 620 5.85 33.89 12.63
C THR A 620 7.24 33.28 12.78
N GLU A 621 7.83 33.41 13.97
CA GLU A 621 9.20 32.98 14.22
C GLU A 621 9.33 31.44 14.13
N LEU A 622 10.05 30.96 13.12
CA LEU A 622 10.37 29.53 12.93
C LEU A 622 11.73 29.20 13.53
N LEU A 623 11.83 28.01 14.14
CA LEU A 623 13.04 27.55 14.83
C LEU A 623 14.25 27.41 13.88
N GLY A 624 14.02 27.00 12.63
CA GLY A 624 15.07 26.74 11.65
C GLY A 624 15.73 27.98 11.06
N MET A 625 15.18 29.17 11.25
CA MET A 625 15.78 30.41 10.75
C MET A 625 16.80 30.94 11.76
N GLU A 626 18.05 31.05 11.34
CA GLU A 626 19.20 31.41 12.19
C GLU A 626 18.91 32.61 13.12
N LYS A 627 18.33 33.68 12.57
CA LYS A 627 18.03 34.93 13.30
C LYS A 627 17.10 34.73 14.50
N TYR A 628 16.10 33.86 14.39
CA TYR A 628 15.14 33.59 15.46
C TYR A 628 15.72 32.64 16.51
N PHE A 629 16.46 31.62 16.09
CA PHE A 629 17.15 30.74 17.02
C PHE A 629 18.22 31.46 17.86
N ARG A 630 19.05 32.31 17.22
CA ARG A 630 20.03 33.17 17.92
C ARG A 630 19.37 34.10 18.93
N LYS A 631 18.19 34.66 18.60
CA LYS A 631 17.37 35.51 19.48
C LYS A 631 16.81 34.73 20.68
N ALA A 632 16.36 33.49 20.47
CA ALA A 632 15.76 32.65 21.50
C ALA A 632 16.77 32.10 22.53
N ASN A 633 18.06 31.99 22.16
CA ASN A 633 19.14 31.53 23.04
C ASN A 633 18.86 30.14 23.67
N ILE A 634 18.27 29.23 22.89
CA ILE A 634 17.92 27.87 23.31
C ILE A 634 19.19 27.04 23.58
N PRO A 635 19.28 26.31 24.72
CA PRO A 635 20.43 25.45 25.02
C PRO A 635 20.64 24.35 23.97
N CYS A 636 21.82 24.32 23.35
CA CYS A 636 22.14 23.41 22.25
C CYS A 636 23.61 22.95 22.34
N ASP A 637 23.90 21.68 22.01
CA ASP A 637 25.25 21.09 22.09
C ASP A 637 26.10 21.33 20.84
N ALA A 638 25.45 21.52 19.68
CA ALA A 638 26.10 21.85 18.43
C ALA A 638 25.15 22.63 17.52
N VAL A 639 25.62 23.75 16.98
CA VAL A 639 24.88 24.61 16.05
C VAL A 639 25.70 24.72 14.77
N HIS A 640 25.08 24.35 13.66
CA HIS A 640 25.70 24.36 12.34
C HIS A 640 25.02 25.42 11.48
N VAL A 641 25.79 26.34 10.90
CA VAL A 641 25.28 27.39 10.00
C VAL A 641 25.93 27.19 8.63
N SER A 642 25.10 27.23 7.58
CA SER A 642 25.43 26.77 6.24
C SER A 642 25.23 27.85 5.16
N PRO A 643 26.03 27.88 4.07
CA PRO A 643 27.26 27.14 3.87
C PRO A 643 28.34 27.50 4.90
N ALA A 644 28.98 26.51 5.49
CA ALA A 644 30.06 26.72 6.44
C ALA A 644 31.35 27.20 5.74
N GLY A 645 32.23 27.86 6.50
CA GLY A 645 33.53 28.30 6.01
C GLY A 645 34.45 27.16 5.54
N SER A 646 35.53 27.53 4.86
CA SER A 646 36.46 26.57 4.25
C SER A 646 37.01 25.54 5.24
N HIS A 647 37.07 24.28 4.78
CA HIS A 647 37.46 23.13 5.58
C HIS A 647 38.88 23.27 6.14
N SER A 648 39.03 23.27 7.47
CA SER A 648 40.35 23.21 8.08
C SER A 648 40.90 21.78 7.96
N ALA A 649 42.17 21.65 7.53
CA ALA A 649 42.82 20.37 7.28
C ALA A 649 43.01 19.48 8.53
N ALA A 650 42.60 19.96 9.71
CA ALA A 650 42.58 19.21 10.97
C ALA A 650 41.24 18.49 11.24
N SER A 651 40.14 18.89 10.58
CA SER A 651 38.84 18.21 10.73
C SER A 651 38.78 16.95 9.89
N ARG A 652 38.33 15.83 10.47
CA ARG A 652 37.98 14.60 9.73
C ARG A 652 36.54 14.59 9.20
N ILE A 653 35.72 15.57 9.61
CA ILE A 653 34.33 15.73 9.17
C ILE A 653 34.27 16.89 8.18
N GLN A 654 33.61 16.68 7.05
CA GLN A 654 33.41 17.69 6.02
C GLN A 654 32.61 18.89 6.55
N PRO A 655 32.83 20.11 6.03
CA PRO A 655 32.01 21.26 6.36
C PRO A 655 30.57 21.02 5.90
N VAL A 656 29.60 21.49 6.68
CA VAL A 656 28.19 21.53 6.30
C VAL A 656 28.06 22.53 5.15
N ALA A 657 27.72 22.04 3.95
CA ALA A 657 27.89 22.79 2.70
C ALA A 657 26.57 23.11 1.97
N SER A 658 25.41 22.74 2.53
CA SER A 658 24.11 23.01 1.92
C SER A 658 23.89 24.51 1.68
N SER A 659 23.47 24.86 0.46
CA SER A 659 23.06 26.22 0.09
C SER A 659 21.54 26.36 -0.13
N THR A 660 20.75 25.33 0.19
CA THR A 660 19.29 25.34 0.06
C THR A 660 18.61 24.61 1.22
N HIS A 661 17.34 24.92 1.46
CA HIS A 661 16.53 24.31 2.52
C HIS A 661 16.45 22.77 2.40
N GLY A 662 16.24 22.28 1.18
CA GLY A 662 16.20 20.84 0.89
C GLY A 662 17.59 20.17 0.94
N GLY A 663 18.67 20.90 0.67
CA GLY A 663 20.01 20.33 0.49
C GLY A 663 20.61 19.67 1.74
N PHE A 664 20.11 19.97 2.94
CA PHE A 664 20.58 19.33 4.19
C PHE A 664 20.40 17.82 4.22
N ASP A 665 19.37 17.30 3.54
CA ASP A 665 19.05 15.87 3.53
C ASP A 665 20.20 15.05 2.89
N ASN A 666 20.81 15.61 1.83
CA ASN A 666 21.82 14.94 1.00
C ASN A 666 23.25 15.52 1.18
N ASP A 667 23.42 16.58 1.98
CA ASP A 667 24.72 17.20 2.26
C ASP A 667 25.62 16.27 3.09
N LYS A 668 26.79 15.94 2.55
CA LYS A 668 27.72 14.99 3.17
C LYS A 668 28.36 15.53 4.45
N GLY A 669 28.48 16.84 4.61
CA GLY A 669 28.86 17.45 5.89
C GLY A 669 27.80 17.20 6.96
N THR A 670 26.54 17.53 6.66
CA THR A 670 25.38 17.33 7.54
C THR A 670 25.22 15.86 7.95
N GLN A 671 25.23 14.94 6.99
CA GLN A 671 25.18 13.49 7.22
C GLN A 671 26.28 13.01 8.19
N GLN A 672 27.53 13.45 7.97
CA GLN A 672 28.64 13.07 8.86
C GLN A 672 28.50 13.66 10.27
N GLN A 673 27.99 14.89 10.42
CA GLN A 673 27.74 15.49 11.74
C GLN A 673 26.61 14.78 12.49
N VAL A 674 25.51 14.39 11.82
CA VAL A 674 24.41 13.60 12.41
C VAL A 674 24.92 12.25 12.92
N ILE A 675 25.65 11.49 12.09
CA ILE A 675 26.25 10.21 12.48
C ILE A 675 27.23 10.39 13.65
N ALA A 676 28.11 11.39 13.59
CA ALA A 676 29.06 11.67 14.66
C ALA A 676 28.36 12.07 15.97
N PHE A 677 27.25 12.80 15.93
CA PHE A 677 26.49 13.21 17.11
C PHE A 677 25.75 12.05 17.77
N ILE A 678 25.23 11.10 16.99
CA ILE A 678 24.64 9.85 17.48
C ILE A 678 25.69 8.94 18.15
N LYS A 679 26.93 8.92 17.62
CA LYS A 679 28.01 8.02 18.09
C LYS A 679 28.90 8.57 19.21
N ARG A 680 28.78 9.86 19.56
CA ARG A 680 29.28 10.40 20.85
C ARG A 680 28.60 9.68 22.03
#